data_AF-A0A7J7CVR0-F1
#
_entry.id   AF-A0A7J7CVR0-F1
#
_cell.length_a   1.000
_cell.length_b   1.000
_cell.length_c   1.000
_cell.angle_alpha   90.00
_cell.angle_beta   90.00
_cell.angle_gamma   90.00
#
_symmetry.space_group_name_H-M   'P 1'
#
loop_
_entity.id
_entity.type
_entity.pdbx_description
1 polymer ?
#
loop_
_entity_poly.entity_id
_entity_poly.type
_entity_poly.pdbx_seq_one_letter_code
_entity_poly.pdbx_strand_id
1 'polypeptide(L)'
;MGNEVTEAVDLLPHPCKFKVHCLMCTELMKFVDRITNILPDIEAARPRCSSGLQALCSLSTAIDKSNLILQYCSDSSKLYLAISGDVILSRCQRSRDLLEKSLKEIRTMVPVSLAAKISQIIDDLRDAMFIQDSSEEEAGKLMRELLRHGNSKLDSGDNSEPKALQFAASKLCITSSKAILIEKRSIRKLLDKIGDDDPIKKKILKYLLYLLKKYGNLMMEEQTEGEGARSFVHPNNRGRSHSCRSTAVESSRGCGHFEAQVDLLNRAVPPEEFKCPISLRLMYDPVVVASGQTFERVWIQKWFDEGNNTCPVTKMNLVHQSLTPNVVMKDLILKWCITHGITIPDPSTYLNVIHSDQSSTSIASFGNSMNDLRLPLDISNVSLGSLDTSYSPHSLHAKVADASNTTLAMGNVESHRRHSLDETGFLLTLSELNWESQNKMVENIKSYLQHSDQTCYSLSSENFVEPLIKFLREAHSLHDLEAQRTGYQLLLAFVSKNRGGISYLNGDAYSLFASFLDSEVTEEVLAVLDVLSGHPHLRSKIAESGALVPIIKILEPQTRKFEEQAIRVLQNLSSNKDICCHIVSLGCIPILVPLLKESSLANHCLSLLKVFCDIEEARVSIAESDECVASIAEILEIGSHDDQEHAVAVLLSLCSQKVQYCHTVMDKGIIPSLVHISMNGTEKAKASACELLRQLRDIKYDAEEDCNGPTFDASRDVSDNSTEKKSSSKASGFFGIKFSMFSKSISRASRKKK
;
A
#
# COMPACT_ATOMS: atom_id res chain seq x y z
N MET A 1 24.80 41.31 -24.20
CA MET A 1 25.84 40.65 -23.37
C MET A 1 25.51 40.95 -21.92
N GLY A 2 25.29 39.97 -21.05
CA GLY A 2 25.22 38.53 -21.29
C GLY A 2 24.86 37.76 -20.01
N ASN A 3 24.45 36.51 -20.18
CA ASN A 3 24.33 35.45 -19.16
C ASN A 3 23.47 35.77 -17.92
N GLU A 4 22.17 35.60 -18.05
CA GLU A 4 21.37 35.08 -16.93
C GLU A 4 21.65 33.57 -16.79
N VAL A 5 21.76 33.08 -15.55
CA VAL A 5 21.86 31.64 -15.24
C VAL A 5 20.70 31.30 -14.32
N THR A 6 19.65 30.72 -14.89
CA THR A 6 18.49 30.21 -14.14
C THR A 6 18.77 28.79 -13.65
N GLU A 7 19.25 28.66 -12.42
CA GLU A 7 19.28 27.36 -11.74
C GLU A 7 17.84 26.90 -11.48
N ALA A 8 17.45 25.78 -12.08
CA ALA A 8 16.11 25.22 -11.91
C ALA A 8 15.99 24.52 -10.54
N VAL A 9 15.00 24.92 -9.74
CA VAL A 9 14.70 24.28 -8.45
C VAL A 9 13.93 22.98 -8.72
N ASP A 10 14.63 21.85 -8.60
CA ASP A 10 14.03 20.51 -8.70
C ASP A 10 13.02 20.29 -7.55
N LEU A 11 11.74 20.20 -7.89
CA LEU A 11 10.67 19.83 -6.94
C LEU A 11 10.81 18.37 -6.52
N LEU A 12 11.09 18.14 -5.23
CA LEU A 12 11.30 16.81 -4.66
C LEU A 12 9.98 16.10 -4.30
N PRO A 13 9.73 14.87 -4.77
CA PRO A 13 8.54 14.10 -4.41
C PRO A 13 8.71 13.31 -3.11
N HIS A 14 7.68 13.34 -2.27
CA HIS A 14 7.49 12.44 -1.13
C HIS A 14 6.88 11.09 -1.61
N PRO A 15 7.13 9.94 -0.95
CA PRO A 15 6.97 9.72 0.50
C PRO A 15 8.29 9.55 1.28
N CYS A 16 8.20 9.63 2.61
CA CYS A 16 9.31 9.50 3.57
C CYS A 16 10.18 8.25 3.32
N LYS A 17 11.50 8.48 3.16
CA LYS A 17 12.54 7.43 3.00
C LYS A 17 13.63 7.52 4.07
N PHE A 18 13.32 8.14 5.21
CA PHE A 18 14.26 8.28 6.32
C PHE A 18 14.66 6.90 6.86
N LYS A 19 15.97 6.71 7.09
CA LYS A 19 16.51 5.41 7.54
C LYS A 19 16.61 5.28 9.05
N VAL A 20 16.75 6.43 9.71
CA VAL A 20 16.89 6.67 11.17
C VAL A 20 16.36 8.09 11.41
N HIS A 21 15.96 8.44 12.63
CA HIS A 21 15.45 9.75 13.05
C HIS A 21 14.10 10.11 12.42
N CYS A 22 13.28 9.10 12.12
CA CYS A 22 12.04 9.23 11.34
C CYS A 22 11.05 10.25 11.94
N LEU A 23 10.92 10.30 13.27
CA LEU A 23 10.03 11.24 13.96
C LEU A 23 10.45 12.69 13.71
N MET A 24 11.64 13.10 14.16
CA MET A 24 12.12 14.48 13.98
C MET A 24 12.28 14.90 12.51
N CYS A 25 12.58 13.95 11.61
CA CYS A 25 12.65 14.25 10.17
C CYS A 25 11.25 14.49 9.58
N THR A 26 10.24 13.70 9.98
CA THR A 26 8.85 13.89 9.50
C THR A 26 8.27 15.20 10.04
N GLU A 27 8.53 15.57 11.29
CA GLU A 27 8.12 16.88 11.82
C GLU A 27 8.78 18.04 11.07
N LEU A 28 10.10 17.99 10.84
CA LEU A 28 10.78 19.04 10.06
C LEU A 28 10.23 19.13 8.62
N MET A 29 9.93 18.00 8.01
CA MET A 29 9.37 17.91 6.66
C MET A 29 7.98 18.56 6.57
N LYS A 30 7.07 18.30 7.52
CA LYS A 30 5.75 18.96 7.59
C LYS A 30 5.85 20.49 7.56
N PHE A 31 6.85 21.06 8.25
CA PHE A 31 7.06 22.52 8.21
C PHE A 31 7.64 23.00 6.88
N VAL A 32 8.60 22.27 6.30
CA VAL A 32 9.13 22.57 4.97
C VAL A 32 8.02 22.56 3.91
N ASP A 33 7.16 21.55 3.89
CA ASP A 33 6.05 21.44 2.95
C ASP A 33 5.06 22.61 3.09
N ARG A 34 4.61 22.88 4.32
CA ARG A 34 3.68 23.97 4.63
C ARG A 34 4.23 25.35 4.26
N ILE A 35 5.54 25.57 4.44
CA ILE A 35 6.22 26.82 4.07
C ILE A 35 6.39 26.91 2.56
N THR A 36 6.78 25.83 1.89
CA THR A 36 6.95 25.78 0.43
C THR A 36 5.62 26.05 -0.27
N ASN A 37 4.51 25.49 0.22
CA ASN A 37 3.16 25.72 -0.31
C ASN A 37 2.68 27.18 -0.19
N ILE A 38 3.24 28.00 0.71
CA ILE A 38 2.95 29.44 0.81
C ILE A 38 4.06 30.33 0.26
N LEU A 39 5.16 29.76 -0.25
CA LEU A 39 6.26 30.53 -0.82
C LEU A 39 5.80 31.33 -2.08
N PRO A 40 5.00 30.77 -3.01
CA PRO A 40 4.45 31.55 -4.13
C PRO A 40 3.54 32.71 -3.67
N ASP A 41 2.73 32.51 -2.62
CA ASP A 41 1.91 33.57 -2.01
C ASP A 41 2.80 34.73 -1.48
N ILE A 42 3.93 34.40 -0.83
CA ILE A 42 4.90 35.36 -0.29
C ILE A 42 5.65 36.11 -1.41
N GLU A 43 6.04 35.41 -2.47
CA GLU A 43 6.71 36.00 -3.64
C GLU A 43 5.76 36.91 -4.43
N ALA A 44 4.51 36.48 -4.64
CA ALA A 44 3.46 37.26 -5.28
C ALA A 44 3.09 38.53 -4.47
N ALA A 45 3.16 38.47 -3.13
CA ALA A 45 2.99 39.63 -2.26
C ALA A 45 4.08 40.71 -2.47
N ARG A 46 5.20 40.38 -3.14
CA ARG A 46 6.26 41.31 -3.57
C ARG A 46 6.71 42.29 -2.47
N PRO A 47 7.40 41.81 -1.41
CA PRO A 47 7.97 42.66 -0.36
C PRO A 47 9.15 43.50 -0.91
N ARG A 48 8.82 44.59 -1.62
CA ARG A 48 9.70 45.42 -2.47
C ARG A 48 10.77 46.25 -1.73
N CYS A 49 10.99 46.02 -0.44
CA CYS A 49 12.06 46.61 0.34
C CYS A 49 13.29 45.68 0.38
N SER A 50 14.49 46.26 0.54
CA SER A 50 15.74 45.48 0.65
C SER A 50 15.71 44.49 1.82
N SER A 51 15.09 44.87 2.94
CA SER A 51 14.84 43.98 4.08
C SER A 51 13.88 42.83 3.76
N GLY A 52 12.89 43.05 2.90
CA GLY A 52 11.93 42.03 2.47
C GLY A 52 12.56 40.97 1.57
N LEU A 53 13.36 41.41 0.60
CA LEU A 53 14.19 40.51 -0.22
C LEU A 53 15.21 39.74 0.63
N GLN A 54 15.86 40.40 1.60
CA GLN A 54 16.80 39.75 2.51
C GLN A 54 16.12 38.69 3.41
N ALA A 55 14.90 38.96 3.91
CA ALA A 55 14.13 38.01 4.69
C ALA A 55 13.65 36.81 3.83
N LEU A 56 13.24 37.06 2.58
CA LEU A 56 12.88 36.01 1.61
C LEU A 56 14.08 35.10 1.28
N CYS A 57 15.24 35.66 0.93
CA CYS A 57 16.45 34.87 0.71
C CYS A 57 16.88 34.08 1.97
N SER A 58 16.63 34.62 3.16
CA SER A 58 16.87 33.92 4.44
C SER A 58 15.91 32.75 4.64
N LEU A 59 14.64 32.89 4.23
CA LEU A 59 13.64 31.81 4.24
C LEU A 59 14.03 30.70 3.26
N SER A 60 14.33 31.01 2.00
CA SER A 60 14.80 30.02 1.00
C SER A 60 16.03 29.27 1.52
N THR A 61 17.03 30.00 2.02
CA THR A 61 18.24 29.42 2.63
C THR A 61 17.92 28.49 3.82
N ALA A 62 16.85 28.74 4.57
CA ALA A 62 16.41 27.89 5.68
C ALA A 62 15.62 26.65 5.21
N ILE A 63 14.86 26.76 4.12
CA ILE A 63 14.23 25.64 3.40
C ILE A 63 15.32 24.70 2.86
N ASP A 64 16.31 25.24 2.14
CA ASP A 64 17.42 24.46 1.56
C ASP A 64 18.23 23.69 2.61
N LYS A 65 18.54 24.34 3.74
CA LYS A 65 19.22 23.70 4.88
C LYS A 65 18.39 22.58 5.49
N SER A 66 17.07 22.75 5.55
CA SER A 66 16.15 21.73 6.05
C SER A 66 16.08 20.55 5.08
N ASN A 67 15.91 20.80 3.78
CA ASN A 67 15.94 19.77 2.72
C ASN A 67 17.26 18.99 2.70
N LEU A 68 18.40 19.65 2.91
CA LEU A 68 19.70 18.99 3.02
C LEU A 68 19.80 18.05 4.23
N ILE A 69 19.17 18.38 5.37
CA ILE A 69 19.07 17.49 6.54
C ILE A 69 18.20 16.27 6.22
N LEU A 70 17.02 16.49 5.62
CA LEU A 70 16.07 15.42 5.26
C LEU A 70 16.67 14.45 4.22
N GLN A 71 17.35 14.98 3.20
CA GLN A 71 18.08 14.17 2.22
C GLN A 71 19.22 13.39 2.90
N TYR A 72 19.95 14.01 3.82
CA TYR A 72 21.05 13.36 4.54
C TYR A 72 20.57 12.19 5.42
N CYS A 73 19.45 12.32 6.13
CA CYS A 73 18.83 11.25 6.93
C CYS A 73 18.19 10.13 6.06
N SER A 74 17.89 10.44 4.80
CA SER A 74 17.46 9.43 3.81
C SER A 74 18.63 8.68 3.18
N ASP A 75 19.74 9.35 2.85
CA ASP A 75 20.80 8.78 2.00
C ASP A 75 21.93 8.09 2.80
N SER A 76 22.16 8.47 4.06
CA SER A 76 23.29 8.01 4.91
C SER A 76 23.21 6.55 5.40
N SER A 77 24.20 6.10 6.18
CA SER A 77 24.20 4.79 6.86
C SER A 77 23.43 4.84 8.18
N LYS A 78 22.73 3.75 8.55
CA LYS A 78 21.94 3.67 9.79
C LYS A 78 22.81 3.82 11.05
N LEU A 79 23.88 3.04 11.15
CA LEU A 79 24.80 3.09 12.30
C LEU A 79 25.40 4.49 12.46
N TYR A 80 25.81 5.11 11.35
CA TYR A 80 26.39 6.45 11.40
C TYR A 80 25.35 7.53 11.76
N LEU A 81 24.11 7.41 11.28
CA LEU A 81 23.02 8.32 11.67
C LEU A 81 22.74 8.25 13.17
N ALA A 82 22.63 7.05 13.76
CA ALA A 82 22.41 6.87 15.20
C ALA A 82 23.56 7.47 16.04
N ILE A 83 24.81 7.21 15.65
CA ILE A 83 26.00 7.82 16.26
C ILE A 83 25.94 9.35 16.21
N SER A 84 25.41 9.92 15.14
CA SER A 84 25.28 11.37 14.94
C SER A 84 23.98 12.01 15.46
N GLY A 85 23.09 11.26 16.15
CA GLY A 85 21.74 11.72 16.51
C GLY A 85 21.68 13.10 17.16
N ASP A 86 22.46 13.31 18.21
CA ASP A 86 22.59 14.57 18.96
C ASP A 86 22.92 15.78 18.04
N VAL A 87 23.71 15.55 16.98
CA VAL A 87 24.11 16.54 15.98
C VAL A 87 23.01 16.79 14.95
N ILE A 88 22.21 15.77 14.61
CA ILE A 88 21.03 15.92 13.74
C ILE A 88 19.91 16.64 14.48
N LEU A 89 19.62 16.28 15.73
CA LEU A 89 18.68 16.98 16.60
C LEU A 89 19.02 18.48 16.70
N SER A 90 20.29 18.80 17.00
CA SER A 90 20.80 20.17 17.04
C SER A 90 20.65 20.93 15.71
N ARG A 91 20.70 20.22 14.57
CA ARG A 91 20.50 20.79 13.24
C ARG A 91 19.02 21.03 12.94
N CYS A 92 18.13 20.10 13.26
CA CYS A 92 16.68 20.27 13.12
C CYS A 92 16.18 21.47 13.94
N GLN A 93 16.60 21.56 15.21
CA GLN A 93 16.31 22.71 16.09
C GLN A 93 16.78 24.02 15.44
N ARG A 94 18.05 24.12 15.03
CA ARG A 94 18.57 25.32 14.36
C ARG A 94 17.85 25.63 13.03
N SER A 95 17.35 24.64 12.30
CA SER A 95 16.55 24.85 11.09
C SER A 95 15.19 25.46 11.42
N ARG A 96 14.46 24.90 12.39
CA ARG A 96 13.21 25.45 12.94
C ARG A 96 13.38 26.90 13.41
N ASP A 97 14.44 27.19 14.15
CA ASP A 97 14.71 28.53 14.68
C ASP A 97 14.99 29.54 13.54
N LEU A 98 15.63 29.11 12.45
CA LEU A 98 15.85 29.93 11.25
C LEU A 98 14.56 30.15 10.45
N LEU A 99 13.71 29.13 10.31
CA LEU A 99 12.40 29.22 9.67
C LEU A 99 11.47 30.16 10.45
N GLU A 100 11.34 29.97 11.77
CA GLU A 100 10.51 30.82 12.64
C GLU A 100 10.97 32.28 12.59
N LYS A 101 12.29 32.53 12.61
CA LYS A 101 12.85 33.88 12.45
C LYS A 101 12.49 34.50 11.09
N SER A 102 12.76 33.82 9.98
CA SER A 102 12.55 34.38 8.64
C SER A 102 11.07 34.64 8.37
N LEU A 103 10.19 33.75 8.83
CA LEU A 103 8.74 33.96 8.79
C LEU A 103 8.28 35.14 9.65
N LYS A 104 8.83 35.34 10.86
CA LYS A 104 8.51 36.51 11.72
C LYS A 104 8.83 37.84 11.04
N GLU A 105 9.93 37.90 10.29
CA GLU A 105 10.34 39.08 9.51
C GLU A 105 9.35 39.30 8.34
N ILE A 106 9.11 38.26 7.52
CA ILE A 106 8.20 38.31 6.36
C ILE A 106 6.75 38.65 6.75
N ARG A 107 6.25 38.14 7.87
CA ARG A 107 4.87 38.37 8.37
C ARG A 107 4.48 39.86 8.40
N THR A 108 5.44 40.75 8.64
CA THR A 108 5.21 42.20 8.73
C THR A 108 5.08 42.90 7.37
N MET A 109 5.34 42.19 6.27
CA MET A 109 5.51 42.73 4.91
C MET A 109 4.54 42.12 3.88
N VAL A 110 3.56 41.33 4.33
CA VAL A 110 2.59 40.60 3.49
C VAL A 110 1.13 40.96 3.83
N PRO A 111 0.15 40.70 2.94
CA PRO A 111 -1.28 40.92 3.22
C PRO A 111 -1.76 40.18 4.48
N VAL A 112 -2.76 40.76 5.17
CA VAL A 112 -3.24 40.28 6.48
C VAL A 112 -3.67 38.80 6.47
N SER A 113 -4.29 38.34 5.38
CA SER A 113 -4.67 36.93 5.20
C SER A 113 -3.47 35.99 5.15
N LEU A 114 -2.37 36.38 4.50
CA LEU A 114 -1.12 35.63 4.47
C LEU A 114 -0.35 35.77 5.78
N ALA A 115 -0.37 36.94 6.41
CA ALA A 115 0.20 37.15 7.75
C ALA A 115 -0.47 36.25 8.82
N ALA A 116 -1.78 35.95 8.67
CA ALA A 116 -2.48 34.98 9.50
C ALA A 116 -2.01 33.54 9.25
N LYS A 117 -1.94 33.08 7.99
CA LYS A 117 -1.36 31.77 7.62
C LYS A 117 0.06 31.60 8.21
N ILE A 118 0.89 32.63 8.06
CA ILE A 118 2.27 32.66 8.55
C ILE A 118 2.32 32.65 10.08
N SER A 119 1.41 33.32 10.77
CA SER A 119 1.36 33.32 12.24
C SER A 119 1.08 31.93 12.79
N GLN A 120 0.12 31.19 12.21
CA GLN A 120 -0.13 29.81 12.61
C GLN A 120 1.13 28.94 12.45
N ILE A 121 1.83 29.05 11.31
CA ILE A 121 3.08 28.30 11.09
C ILE A 121 4.18 28.70 12.09
N ILE A 122 4.28 29.98 12.45
CA ILE A 122 5.25 30.49 13.45
C ILE A 122 4.98 29.95 14.85
N ASP A 123 3.70 29.84 15.24
CA ASP A 123 3.33 29.35 16.58
C ASP A 123 3.41 27.82 16.64
N ASP A 124 2.96 27.11 15.60
CA ASP A 124 3.19 25.66 15.44
C ASP A 124 4.71 25.31 15.44
N LEU A 125 5.54 26.14 14.80
CA LEU A 125 7.01 25.99 14.81
C LEU A 125 7.62 26.20 16.21
N ARG A 126 6.98 26.96 17.09
CA ARG A 126 7.49 27.20 18.45
C ARG A 126 7.23 26.02 19.36
N ASP A 127 6.05 25.44 19.24
CA ASP A 127 5.61 24.29 20.03
C ASP A 127 6.18 22.96 19.48
N ALA A 128 6.77 22.97 18.28
CA ALA A 128 7.45 21.84 17.66
C ALA A 128 8.63 21.31 18.49
N MET A 129 8.43 20.15 19.12
CA MET A 129 9.45 19.36 19.80
C MET A 129 10.05 18.29 18.88
N PHE A 130 11.33 18.43 18.53
CA PHE A 130 12.10 17.35 17.92
C PHE A 130 12.54 16.35 18.98
N ILE A 131 12.11 15.09 18.84
CA ILE A 131 12.42 13.98 19.73
C ILE A 131 13.20 12.93 18.93
N GLN A 132 14.24 12.35 19.54
CA GLN A 132 14.93 11.18 19.01
C GLN A 132 14.27 9.90 19.53
N ASP A 133 14.14 8.89 18.69
CA ASP A 133 13.62 7.58 19.10
C ASP A 133 14.58 6.94 20.13
N SER A 134 14.03 6.39 21.21
CA SER A 134 14.83 5.82 22.31
C SER A 134 15.70 4.65 21.87
N SER A 135 15.23 3.83 20.91
CA SER A 135 16.00 2.71 20.37
C SER A 135 17.20 3.19 19.54
N GLU A 136 17.02 4.27 18.78
CA GLU A 136 18.08 4.93 18.00
C GLU A 136 19.07 5.66 18.90
N GLU A 137 18.60 6.25 20.01
CA GLU A 137 19.42 6.92 21.01
C GLU A 137 20.29 5.93 21.81
N GLU A 138 19.72 4.82 22.27
CA GLU A 138 20.47 3.73 22.92
C GLU A 138 21.55 3.14 22.01
N ALA A 139 21.19 2.82 20.75
CA ALA A 139 22.15 2.34 19.75
C ALA A 139 23.26 3.38 19.47
N GLY A 140 22.89 4.66 19.38
CA GLY A 140 23.82 5.78 19.23
C GLY A 140 24.79 5.90 20.41
N LYS A 141 24.27 5.86 21.65
CA LYS A 141 25.04 5.91 22.90
C LYS A 141 26.06 4.77 22.98
N LEU A 142 25.65 3.52 22.78
CA LEU A 142 26.54 2.35 22.81
C LEU A 142 27.63 2.41 21.72
N MET A 143 27.31 2.87 20.51
CA MET A 143 28.31 3.04 19.46
C MET A 143 29.27 4.21 19.72
N ARG A 144 28.81 5.31 20.34
CA ARG A 144 29.68 6.41 20.81
C ARG A 144 30.60 5.94 21.95
N GLU A 145 30.11 5.08 22.83
CA GLU A 145 30.89 4.47 23.92
C GLU A 145 32.02 3.58 23.38
N LEU A 146 31.71 2.72 22.42
CA LEU A 146 32.67 1.85 21.75
C LEU A 146 33.75 2.64 20.99
N LEU A 147 33.34 3.70 20.28
CA LEU A 147 34.25 4.62 19.57
C LEU A 147 35.21 5.37 20.50
N ARG A 148 34.81 5.63 21.75
CA ARG A 148 35.69 6.26 22.76
C ARG A 148 36.75 5.28 23.25
N HIS A 149 36.35 4.04 23.56
CA HIS A 149 37.24 3.00 24.08
C HIS A 149 38.17 2.37 23.04
N GLY A 150 37.79 2.35 21.75
CA GLY A 150 38.61 1.82 20.65
C GLY A 150 39.94 2.53 20.36
N ASN A 151 40.39 3.45 21.23
CA ASN A 151 41.70 4.10 21.17
C ASN A 151 42.63 3.73 22.35
N SER A 152 42.11 3.16 23.44
CA SER A 152 42.91 2.60 24.54
C SER A 152 43.27 1.15 24.25
N LYS A 153 44.55 0.79 24.38
CA LYS A 153 45.05 -0.56 24.06
C LYS A 153 44.44 -1.63 24.97
N LEU A 154 43.71 -2.55 24.36
CA LEU A 154 44.12 -3.95 24.22
C LEU A 154 44.82 -4.59 25.45
N ASP A 155 44.08 -4.88 26.52
CA ASP A 155 44.46 -5.93 27.50
C ASP A 155 43.28 -6.44 28.38
N SER A 156 42.10 -6.62 27.78
CA SER A 156 41.02 -7.44 28.36
C SER A 156 40.31 -8.23 27.27
N GLY A 157 40.20 -9.56 27.46
CA GLY A 157 39.67 -10.49 26.48
C GLY A 157 38.15 -10.63 26.55
N ASP A 158 37.41 -9.55 26.27
CA ASP A 158 35.95 -9.50 26.45
C ASP A 158 35.19 -9.26 25.14
N ASN A 159 33.97 -9.82 25.06
CA ASN A 159 33.12 -9.88 23.87
C ASN A 159 32.32 -8.58 23.64
N SER A 160 32.92 -7.42 23.92
CA SER A 160 32.24 -6.12 23.90
C SER A 160 32.00 -5.57 22.49
N GLU A 161 32.98 -5.65 21.58
CA GLU A 161 32.82 -5.25 20.17
C GLU A 161 31.64 -5.96 19.46
N PRO A 162 31.50 -7.31 19.47
CA PRO A 162 30.38 -7.99 18.83
C PRO A 162 29.04 -7.69 19.51
N LYS A 163 28.95 -7.78 20.84
CA LYS A 163 27.70 -7.54 21.59
C LYS A 163 27.15 -6.13 21.38
N ALA A 164 28.01 -5.11 21.45
CA ALA A 164 27.59 -3.73 21.19
C ALA A 164 27.11 -3.54 19.74
N LEU A 165 27.81 -4.12 18.75
CA LEU A 165 27.39 -4.07 17.35
C LEU A 165 26.08 -4.82 17.11
N GLN A 166 25.87 -5.96 17.77
CA GLN A 166 24.65 -6.77 17.69
C GLN A 166 23.44 -6.03 18.29
N PHE A 167 23.61 -5.40 19.45
CA PHE A 167 22.58 -4.56 20.07
C PHE A 167 22.23 -3.34 19.19
N ALA A 168 23.22 -2.64 18.66
CA ALA A 168 22.98 -1.52 17.76
C ALA A 168 22.33 -1.97 16.44
N ALA A 169 22.68 -3.15 15.93
CA ALA A 169 22.09 -3.72 14.72
C ALA A 169 20.65 -4.23 14.93
N SER A 170 20.30 -4.78 16.10
CA SER A 170 18.91 -5.18 16.39
C SER A 170 18.01 -3.95 16.52
N LYS A 171 18.41 -2.97 17.35
CA LYS A 171 17.69 -1.70 17.55
C LYS A 171 17.51 -0.89 16.25
N LEU A 172 18.48 -0.95 15.32
CA LEU A 172 18.39 -0.28 14.01
C LEU A 172 17.85 -1.17 12.87
N CYS A 173 17.34 -2.37 13.16
CA CYS A 173 16.83 -3.33 12.16
C CYS A 173 17.82 -3.62 11.00
N ILE A 174 19.06 -3.97 11.36
CA ILE A 174 20.16 -4.39 10.47
C ILE A 174 20.43 -5.90 10.67
N THR A 175 19.37 -6.69 10.86
CA THR A 175 19.38 -8.08 11.34
C THR A 175 19.53 -9.14 10.24
N SER A 176 19.66 -8.75 8.97
CA SER A 176 19.83 -9.69 7.84
C SER A 176 21.12 -9.44 7.07
N SER A 177 21.67 -10.50 6.47
CA SER A 177 22.82 -10.42 5.55
C SER A 177 22.62 -9.38 4.44
N LYS A 178 21.39 -9.27 3.91
CA LYS A 178 20.96 -8.25 2.94
C LYS A 178 21.05 -6.83 3.52
N ALA A 179 20.57 -6.60 4.73
CA ALA A 179 20.68 -5.31 5.41
C ALA A 179 22.15 -4.94 5.72
N ILE A 180 22.94 -5.89 6.22
CA ILE A 180 24.37 -5.73 6.48
C ILE A 180 25.13 -5.36 5.19
N LEU A 181 24.78 -5.95 4.04
CA LEU A 181 25.36 -5.59 2.73
C LEU A 181 24.93 -4.19 2.24
N ILE A 182 23.69 -3.77 2.50
CA ILE A 182 23.19 -2.42 2.21
C ILE A 182 23.92 -1.38 3.07
N GLU A 183 24.12 -1.66 4.36
CA GLU A 183 24.83 -0.78 5.29
C GLU A 183 26.32 -0.68 4.94
N LYS A 184 26.98 -1.82 4.65
CA LYS A 184 28.34 -1.88 4.09
C LYS A 184 28.47 -1.07 2.78
N ARG A 185 27.41 -0.95 1.97
CA ARG A 185 27.41 -0.11 0.75
C ARG A 185 27.20 1.38 1.09
N SER A 186 26.30 1.70 2.01
CA SER A 186 26.02 3.09 2.43
C SER A 186 27.23 3.73 3.11
N ILE A 187 27.96 2.99 3.96
CA ILE A 187 29.21 3.47 4.59
C ILE A 187 30.30 3.75 3.54
N ARG A 188 30.42 2.91 2.50
CA ARG A 188 31.34 3.19 1.37
C ARG A 188 30.93 4.46 0.62
N LYS A 189 29.68 4.55 0.13
CA LYS A 189 29.15 5.75 -0.58
C LYS A 189 29.38 7.03 0.22
N LEU A 190 29.29 6.98 1.55
CA LEU A 190 29.56 8.12 2.43
C LEU A 190 31.06 8.40 2.57
N LEU A 191 31.92 7.38 2.68
CA LEU A 191 33.38 7.53 2.70
C LEU A 191 33.92 8.08 1.36
N ASP A 192 33.34 7.65 0.24
CA ASP A 192 33.68 8.09 -1.12
C ASP A 192 33.25 9.56 -1.37
N LYS A 193 32.18 10.01 -0.69
CA LYS A 193 31.72 11.42 -0.66
C LYS A 193 32.55 12.34 0.27
N ILE A 194 33.54 11.82 1.00
CA ILE A 194 34.34 12.60 1.97
C ILE A 194 35.77 12.78 1.45
N GLY A 195 36.12 14.03 1.15
CA GLY A 195 37.49 14.49 0.91
C GLY A 195 38.37 14.36 2.17
N ASP A 196 39.43 15.15 2.28
CA ASP A 196 40.26 15.15 3.51
C ASP A 196 39.77 16.15 4.58
N ASP A 197 38.65 16.83 4.32
CA ASP A 197 38.09 17.91 5.14
C ASP A 197 37.49 17.47 6.49
N ASP A 198 37.20 16.17 6.68
CA ASP A 198 36.66 15.62 7.93
C ASP A 198 37.37 14.31 8.33
N PRO A 199 38.58 14.40 8.93
CA PRO A 199 39.35 13.22 9.33
C PRO A 199 38.69 12.41 10.46
N ILE A 200 37.84 13.03 11.28
CA ILE A 200 37.15 12.37 12.40
C ILE A 200 36.06 11.44 11.85
N LYS A 201 35.19 11.95 10.98
CA LYS A 201 34.17 11.15 10.27
C LYS A 201 34.81 10.08 9.40
N LYS A 202 35.91 10.41 8.70
CA LYS A 202 36.70 9.46 7.89
C LYS A 202 37.29 8.33 8.75
N LYS A 203 37.66 8.59 10.01
CA LYS A 203 38.06 7.57 11.00
C LYS A 203 36.87 6.73 11.49
N ILE A 204 35.75 7.35 11.87
CA ILE A 204 34.55 6.65 12.36
C ILE A 204 34.01 5.68 11.29
N LEU A 205 33.85 6.13 10.05
CA LEU A 205 33.31 5.30 8.96
C LEU A 205 34.24 4.13 8.60
N LYS A 206 35.56 4.31 8.69
CA LYS A 206 36.54 3.21 8.55
C LYS A 206 36.38 2.17 9.68
N TYR A 207 36.13 2.61 10.91
CA TYR A 207 35.91 1.69 12.05
C TYR A 207 34.57 0.94 11.95
N LEU A 208 33.48 1.60 11.57
CA LEU A 208 32.18 0.93 11.32
C LEU A 208 32.29 -0.09 10.19
N LEU A 209 33.03 0.22 9.11
CA LEU A 209 33.30 -0.72 8.02
C LEU A 209 34.20 -1.89 8.47
N TYR A 210 35.09 -1.69 9.44
CA TYR A 210 35.87 -2.77 10.08
C TYR A 210 34.97 -3.68 10.92
N LEU A 211 34.16 -3.13 11.83
CA LEU A 211 33.24 -3.89 12.68
C LEU A 211 32.30 -4.77 11.84
N LEU A 212 31.64 -4.18 10.82
CA LEU A 212 30.77 -4.93 9.91
C LEU A 212 31.52 -5.98 9.07
N LYS A 213 32.81 -5.80 8.76
CA LYS A 213 33.62 -6.83 8.07
C LYS A 213 34.02 -7.98 8.99
N LYS A 214 34.37 -7.68 10.23
CA LYS A 214 34.88 -8.63 11.25
C LYS A 214 33.76 -9.44 11.88
N TYR A 215 32.66 -8.78 12.27
CA TYR A 215 31.58 -9.37 13.05
C TYR A 215 30.27 -9.55 12.27
N GLY A 216 30.09 -8.88 11.13
CA GLY A 216 28.86 -8.95 10.32
C GLY A 216 28.54 -10.30 9.64
N ASN A 217 29.25 -11.37 10.03
CA ASN A 217 28.93 -12.77 9.74
C ASN A 217 28.68 -13.54 11.05
N LEU A 218 29.55 -13.35 12.07
CA LEU A 218 29.41 -13.92 13.44
C LEU A 218 28.06 -13.58 14.10
N MET A 219 27.50 -12.41 13.78
CA MET A 219 26.14 -12.00 14.18
C MET A 219 25.03 -12.97 13.75
N MET A 220 25.31 -13.90 12.82
CA MET A 220 24.39 -14.96 12.38
C MET A 220 24.63 -16.30 13.08
N GLU A 221 25.78 -16.51 13.73
CA GLU A 221 26.17 -17.79 14.36
C GLU A 221 25.80 -17.79 15.86
N GLU A 222 25.93 -16.66 16.57
CA GLU A 222 25.53 -16.50 17.98
C GLU A 222 23.99 -16.51 18.23
N GLN A 223 23.18 -16.87 17.22
CA GLN A 223 21.74 -17.13 17.38
C GLN A 223 21.37 -18.61 17.18
N THR A 224 22.34 -19.53 17.24
CA THR A 224 22.10 -20.98 17.00
C THR A 224 22.55 -21.91 18.13
N GLU A 225 23.43 -21.49 19.05
CA GLU A 225 23.90 -22.36 20.16
C GLU A 225 23.95 -21.68 21.53
N GLY A 226 23.45 -22.41 22.55
CA GLY A 226 23.32 -21.98 23.94
C GLY A 226 21.90 -22.28 24.46
N GLU A 227 21.64 -23.27 25.31
CA GLU A 227 22.53 -24.04 26.20
C GLU A 227 22.55 -25.56 25.87
N GLY A 228 23.66 -26.28 26.14
CA GLY A 228 23.77 -27.69 25.69
C GLY A 228 25.00 -28.54 26.08
N ALA A 229 25.68 -28.28 27.21
CA ALA A 229 26.60 -29.19 27.92
C ALA A 229 27.68 -30.02 27.14
N ARG A 230 28.90 -29.44 27.07
CA ARG A 230 30.23 -30.08 27.28
C ARG A 230 30.55 -31.52 26.75
N SER A 231 31.47 -31.55 25.77
CA SER A 231 32.68 -32.43 25.69
C SER A 231 32.54 -33.96 25.52
N PHE A 232 33.11 -34.49 24.42
CA PHE A 232 34.19 -35.50 24.47
C PHE A 232 35.05 -35.56 23.17
N VAL A 233 36.19 -36.25 23.25
CA VAL A 233 37.44 -36.12 22.46
C VAL A 233 37.40 -36.64 20.99
N HIS A 234 38.26 -36.03 20.16
CA HIS A 234 38.65 -36.25 18.73
C HIS A 234 39.45 -37.56 18.45
N PRO A 235 40.06 -37.87 17.27
CA PRO A 235 39.98 -37.32 15.88
C PRO A 235 39.99 -38.37 14.70
N ASN A 236 40.10 -37.88 13.45
CA ASN A 236 40.52 -38.56 12.19
C ASN A 236 39.48 -39.46 11.45
N ASN A 237 39.54 -39.69 10.12
CA ASN A 237 40.67 -39.60 9.16
C ASN A 237 40.29 -39.09 7.73
N ARG A 238 41.26 -39.07 6.79
CA ARG A 238 41.28 -38.38 5.48
C ARG A 238 40.74 -39.18 4.27
N GLY A 239 40.39 -38.47 3.18
CA GLY A 239 40.32 -38.99 1.78
C GLY A 239 39.25 -38.27 0.93
N ARG A 240 39.54 -37.18 0.20
CA ARG A 240 40.29 -37.00 -1.07
C ARG A 240 39.52 -37.44 -2.34
N SER A 241 39.41 -36.51 -3.29
CA SER A 241 38.57 -36.52 -4.49
C SER A 241 38.92 -37.57 -5.55
N HIS A 242 37.97 -37.87 -6.46
CA HIS A 242 38.24 -38.01 -7.90
C HIS A 242 36.99 -37.67 -8.75
N SER A 243 37.21 -37.37 -10.03
CA SER A 243 36.19 -37.03 -11.04
C SER A 243 36.21 -38.05 -12.19
N CYS A 244 35.06 -38.31 -12.82
CA CYS A 244 34.98 -38.73 -14.22
C CYS A 244 33.61 -38.40 -14.83
N ARG A 245 33.47 -38.54 -16.16
CA ARG A 245 32.42 -37.88 -16.97
C ARG A 245 31.95 -38.78 -18.13
N SER A 246 30.65 -38.72 -18.46
CA SER A 246 30.00 -39.37 -19.62
C SER A 246 29.93 -40.92 -19.55
N THR A 247 29.06 -41.62 -20.30
CA THR A 247 28.23 -41.21 -21.47
C THR A 247 26.83 -41.89 -21.41
N ALA A 248 25.89 -41.40 -22.22
CA ALA A 248 24.48 -41.78 -22.18
C ALA A 248 24.14 -43.15 -22.84
N VAL A 249 23.02 -43.73 -22.38
CA VAL A 249 22.10 -44.56 -23.17
C VAL A 249 20.68 -44.13 -22.79
N GLU A 250 19.89 -43.65 -23.75
CA GLU A 250 18.48 -43.30 -23.55
C GLU A 250 17.57 -44.48 -23.92
N SER A 251 16.46 -44.67 -23.18
CA SER A 251 15.13 -44.99 -23.75
C SER A 251 14.03 -45.09 -22.70
N SER A 252 13.21 -44.04 -22.62
CA SER A 252 11.75 -44.10 -22.49
C SER A 252 11.09 -44.85 -21.32
N ARG A 253 10.78 -44.10 -20.24
CA ARG A 253 9.40 -44.02 -19.71
C ARG A 253 9.20 -42.77 -18.83
N GLY A 254 8.19 -41.96 -19.18
CA GLY A 254 7.77 -40.77 -18.43
C GLY A 254 8.42 -39.47 -18.89
N CYS A 255 7.67 -38.64 -19.62
CA CYS A 255 8.03 -37.25 -19.93
C CYS A 255 6.76 -36.39 -19.83
N GLY A 256 6.89 -35.20 -19.21
CA GLY A 256 5.79 -34.29 -18.91
C GLY A 256 6.24 -33.28 -17.86
N HIS A 257 6.70 -32.12 -18.30
CA HIS A 257 7.15 -31.02 -17.43
C HIS A 257 6.02 -30.56 -16.49
N PHE A 258 6.40 -30.24 -15.24
CA PHE A 258 6.56 -28.82 -14.89
C PHE A 258 7.71 -28.66 -13.91
N GLU A 259 8.68 -27.82 -14.25
CA GLU A 259 9.70 -27.36 -13.31
C GLU A 259 9.13 -26.18 -12.52
N ALA A 260 9.09 -26.30 -11.20
CA ALA A 260 8.84 -25.16 -10.32
C ALA A 260 9.60 -25.31 -9.01
N GLN A 261 10.31 -24.22 -8.66
CA GLN A 261 10.79 -23.84 -7.33
C GLN A 261 12.27 -24.12 -6.96
N VAL A 262 13.16 -23.60 -7.80
CA VAL A 262 14.48 -23.08 -7.37
C VAL A 262 14.58 -21.61 -7.82
N ASP A 263 15.47 -20.82 -7.20
CA ASP A 263 15.82 -19.42 -7.50
C ASP A 263 14.74 -18.34 -7.37
N LEU A 264 14.81 -17.60 -6.25
CA LEU A 264 14.18 -16.27 -6.08
C LEU A 264 15.23 -15.19 -5.71
N LEU A 265 16.40 -15.27 -6.37
CA LEU A 265 17.50 -14.30 -6.25
C LEU A 265 18.03 -13.77 -7.60
N ASN A 266 17.16 -13.63 -8.60
CA ASN A 266 17.48 -12.89 -9.82
C ASN A 266 16.82 -11.50 -9.84
N ARG A 267 17.52 -10.48 -9.32
CA ARG A 267 17.19 -9.07 -9.61
C ARG A 267 17.70 -8.75 -11.02
N ALA A 268 16.94 -9.14 -12.03
CA ALA A 268 17.29 -8.90 -13.43
C ALA A 268 17.54 -7.40 -13.68
N VAL A 269 18.76 -7.08 -14.12
CA VAL A 269 19.10 -5.74 -14.61
C VAL A 269 18.63 -5.68 -16.06
N PRO A 270 17.78 -4.71 -16.45
CA PRO A 270 17.39 -4.57 -17.84
C PRO A 270 18.61 -4.27 -18.72
N PRO A 271 18.76 -4.95 -19.88
CA PRO A 271 19.73 -4.60 -20.90
C PRO A 271 19.76 -3.09 -21.17
N GLU A 272 20.95 -2.53 -21.40
CA GLU A 272 21.09 -1.09 -21.65
C GLU A 272 20.29 -0.64 -22.88
N GLU A 273 20.17 -1.51 -23.88
CA GLU A 273 19.32 -1.36 -25.07
C GLU A 273 17.85 -1.04 -24.74
N PHE A 274 17.32 -1.58 -23.64
CA PHE A 274 15.91 -1.41 -23.25
C PHE A 274 15.64 -0.09 -22.52
N LYS A 275 16.68 0.72 -22.27
CA LYS A 275 16.59 2.00 -21.57
C LYS A 275 16.62 3.16 -22.56
N CYS A 276 15.86 4.21 -22.28
CA CYS A 276 15.96 5.47 -23.01
C CYS A 276 17.33 6.11 -22.73
N PRO A 277 18.15 6.43 -23.75
CA PRO A 277 19.46 7.07 -23.54
C PRO A 277 19.41 8.45 -22.87
N ILE A 278 18.25 9.12 -22.87
CA ILE A 278 18.04 10.44 -22.21
C ILE A 278 17.77 10.25 -20.71
N SER A 279 16.81 9.40 -20.34
CA SER A 279 16.32 9.28 -18.96
C SER A 279 16.94 8.12 -18.16
N LEU A 280 17.68 7.23 -18.84
CA LEU A 280 18.28 5.99 -18.29
C LEU A 280 17.28 5.03 -17.62
N ARG A 281 15.99 5.22 -17.90
CA ARG A 281 14.86 4.35 -17.47
C ARG A 281 14.42 3.45 -18.62
N LEU A 282 13.81 2.32 -18.27
CA LEU A 282 13.19 1.40 -19.22
C LEU A 282 12.14 2.12 -20.09
N MET A 283 12.09 1.84 -21.40
CA MET A 283 11.16 2.49 -22.33
C MET A 283 9.75 1.88 -22.25
N TYR A 284 8.73 2.73 -22.31
CA TYR A 284 7.31 2.39 -22.35
C TYR A 284 6.73 2.60 -23.77
N ASP A 285 7.06 3.73 -24.41
CA ASP A 285 6.79 3.96 -25.84
C ASP A 285 8.09 4.28 -26.60
N PRO A 286 8.88 3.25 -26.95
CA PRO A 286 10.10 3.42 -27.73
C PRO A 286 9.79 3.91 -29.15
N VAL A 287 10.45 4.99 -29.56
CA VAL A 287 10.38 5.61 -30.90
C VAL A 287 11.77 5.78 -31.50
N VAL A 288 11.88 5.64 -32.82
CA VAL A 288 13.10 5.86 -33.60
C VAL A 288 13.11 7.26 -34.19
N VAL A 289 14.24 7.97 -34.08
CA VAL A 289 14.51 9.25 -34.77
C VAL A 289 15.29 9.03 -36.07
N ALA A 290 15.41 10.07 -36.91
CA ALA A 290 16.13 10.00 -38.20
C ALA A 290 17.58 9.47 -38.14
N SER A 291 18.25 9.47 -36.97
CA SER A 291 19.58 8.87 -36.78
C SER A 291 19.57 7.37 -36.46
N GLY A 292 18.42 6.68 -36.58
CA GLY A 292 18.28 5.24 -36.27
C GLY A 292 18.40 4.88 -34.78
N GLN A 293 18.40 5.85 -33.89
CA GLN A 293 18.47 5.64 -32.43
C GLN A 293 17.07 5.59 -31.83
N THR A 294 16.87 4.73 -30.83
CA THR A 294 15.57 4.56 -30.15
C THR A 294 15.57 5.29 -28.80
N PHE A 295 14.48 6.00 -28.51
CA PHE A 295 14.26 6.78 -27.29
C PHE A 295 12.83 6.57 -26.77
N GLU A 296 12.57 6.89 -25.51
CA GLU A 296 11.20 7.04 -25.00
C GLU A 296 10.57 8.32 -25.57
N ARG A 297 9.36 8.22 -26.17
CA ARG A 297 8.67 9.32 -26.87
C ARG A 297 8.67 10.63 -26.09
N VAL A 298 8.25 10.59 -24.82
CA VAL A 298 8.08 11.81 -24.01
C VAL A 298 9.39 12.58 -23.83
N TRP A 299 10.52 11.87 -23.70
CA TRP A 299 11.83 12.49 -23.48
C TRP A 299 12.45 13.04 -24.77
N ILE A 300 12.25 12.37 -25.91
CA ILE A 300 12.78 12.87 -27.19
C ILE A 300 11.90 13.96 -27.81
N GLN A 301 10.59 13.94 -27.56
CA GLN A 301 9.70 15.05 -27.92
C GLN A 301 10.10 16.31 -27.16
N LYS A 302 10.22 16.25 -25.82
CA LYS A 302 10.68 17.38 -25.00
C LYS A 302 12.02 17.95 -25.46
N TRP A 303 12.96 17.08 -25.85
CA TRP A 303 14.26 17.51 -26.40
C TRP A 303 14.13 18.32 -27.70
N PHE A 304 13.18 17.98 -28.59
CA PHE A 304 12.87 18.76 -29.79
C PHE A 304 12.08 20.04 -29.47
N ASP A 305 11.17 20.00 -28.50
CA ASP A 305 10.38 21.16 -28.04
C ASP A 305 11.28 22.23 -27.38
N GLU A 306 12.37 21.81 -26.74
CA GLU A 306 13.48 22.65 -26.25
C GLU A 306 14.34 23.26 -27.38
N GLY A 307 14.00 23.02 -28.65
CA GLY A 307 14.63 23.60 -29.84
C GLY A 307 15.82 22.82 -30.39
N ASN A 308 16.15 21.64 -29.85
CA ASN A 308 17.30 20.85 -30.29
C ASN A 308 17.01 20.12 -31.62
N ASN A 309 17.82 20.37 -32.64
CA ASN A 309 17.76 19.67 -33.93
C ASN A 309 18.83 18.56 -34.09
N THR A 310 19.42 18.11 -32.99
CA THR A 310 20.47 17.06 -32.98
C THR A 310 20.02 15.81 -32.24
N CYS A 311 20.62 14.66 -32.57
CA CYS A 311 20.42 13.43 -31.80
C CYS A 311 21.20 13.49 -30.47
N PRO A 312 20.57 13.26 -29.30
CA PRO A 312 21.26 13.25 -28.00
C PRO A 312 22.47 12.31 -27.93
N VAL A 313 22.42 11.18 -28.64
CA VAL A 313 23.46 10.13 -28.59
C VAL A 313 24.56 10.36 -29.62
N THR A 314 24.21 10.53 -30.90
CA THR A 314 25.21 10.64 -31.97
C THR A 314 25.73 12.07 -32.17
N LYS A 315 25.05 13.08 -31.59
CA LYS A 315 25.31 14.52 -31.76
C LYS A 315 25.25 15.02 -33.22
N MET A 316 24.76 14.19 -34.13
CA MET A 316 24.52 14.55 -35.52
C MET A 316 23.22 15.37 -35.64
N ASN A 317 23.18 16.30 -36.58
CA ASN A 317 21.95 17.03 -36.93
C ASN A 317 20.94 16.07 -37.60
N LEU A 318 19.66 16.19 -37.25
CA LEU A 318 18.60 15.30 -37.72
C LEU A 318 17.92 15.90 -38.97
N VAL A 319 17.87 15.11 -40.05
CA VAL A 319 17.23 15.52 -41.32
C VAL A 319 15.73 15.84 -41.15
N HIS A 320 15.08 15.23 -40.16
CA HIS A 320 13.71 15.50 -39.74
C HIS A 320 13.50 15.11 -38.27
N GLN A 321 12.56 15.76 -37.59
CA GLN A 321 12.18 15.52 -36.19
C GLN A 321 11.05 14.47 -36.02
N SER A 322 10.66 13.74 -37.07
CA SER A 322 9.58 12.74 -36.94
C SER A 322 9.97 11.56 -36.04
N LEU A 323 9.00 11.07 -35.27
CA LEU A 323 9.13 9.99 -34.30
C LEU A 323 8.40 8.72 -34.77
N THR A 324 9.14 7.74 -35.29
CA THR A 324 8.57 6.47 -35.78
C THR A 324 8.41 5.47 -34.62
N PRO A 325 7.21 4.92 -34.34
CA PRO A 325 7.03 3.93 -33.28
C PRO A 325 7.88 2.67 -33.49
N ASN A 326 8.65 2.25 -32.48
CA ASN A 326 9.47 1.04 -32.51
C ASN A 326 8.72 -0.13 -31.84
N VAL A 327 7.67 -0.62 -32.51
CA VAL A 327 6.79 -1.70 -32.00
C VAL A 327 7.60 -2.95 -31.62
N VAL A 328 8.56 -3.35 -32.47
CA VAL A 328 9.44 -4.51 -32.20
C VAL A 328 10.20 -4.36 -30.88
N MET A 329 10.69 -3.16 -30.58
CA MET A 329 11.36 -2.90 -29.30
C MET A 329 10.39 -2.88 -28.12
N LYS A 330 9.17 -2.35 -28.33
CA LYS A 330 8.10 -2.38 -27.32
C LYS A 330 7.73 -3.83 -26.95
N ASP A 331 7.58 -4.70 -27.95
CA ASP A 331 7.30 -6.13 -27.76
C ASP A 331 8.43 -6.88 -27.04
N LEU A 332 9.70 -6.59 -27.38
CA LEU A 332 10.87 -7.18 -26.70
C LEU A 332 10.94 -6.75 -25.23
N ILE A 333 10.71 -5.47 -24.95
CA ILE A 333 10.71 -4.94 -23.58
C ILE A 333 9.53 -5.50 -22.78
N LEU A 334 8.33 -5.56 -23.35
CA LEU A 334 7.16 -6.17 -22.72
C LEU A 334 7.38 -7.66 -22.42
N LYS A 335 7.93 -8.42 -23.37
CA LYS A 335 8.26 -9.83 -23.18
C LYS A 335 9.28 -10.01 -22.05
N TRP A 336 10.33 -9.20 -22.00
CA TRP A 336 11.31 -9.22 -20.92
C TRP A 336 10.69 -8.84 -19.56
N CYS A 337 9.78 -7.87 -19.53
CA CYS A 337 9.06 -7.45 -18.32
C CYS A 337 8.16 -8.57 -17.77
N ILE A 338 7.42 -9.26 -18.65
CA ILE A 338 6.60 -10.43 -18.31
C ILE A 338 7.47 -11.55 -17.76
N THR A 339 8.62 -11.83 -18.38
CA THR A 339 9.58 -12.87 -17.92
C THR A 339 10.16 -12.59 -16.53
N HIS A 340 10.20 -11.33 -16.08
CA HIS A 340 10.83 -10.94 -14.80
C HIS A 340 9.87 -10.34 -13.76
N GLY A 341 8.56 -10.33 -14.03
CA GLY A 341 7.55 -9.79 -13.11
C GLY A 341 7.64 -8.27 -12.87
N ILE A 342 8.10 -7.52 -13.88
CA ILE A 342 8.32 -6.06 -13.79
C ILE A 342 7.19 -5.31 -14.49
N THR A 343 6.45 -4.47 -13.77
CA THR A 343 5.45 -3.57 -14.36
C THR A 343 6.10 -2.24 -14.74
N ILE A 344 5.89 -1.79 -15.98
CA ILE A 344 6.32 -0.45 -16.42
C ILE A 344 5.20 0.55 -16.10
N PRO A 345 5.44 1.62 -15.32
CA PRO A 345 4.46 2.69 -15.13
C PRO A 345 4.37 3.55 -16.41
N ASP A 346 3.15 3.95 -16.76
CA ASP A 346 2.87 4.80 -17.91
C ASP A 346 3.36 6.25 -17.65
N PRO A 347 4.18 6.85 -18.54
CA PRO A 347 4.60 8.25 -18.41
C PRO A 347 3.45 9.27 -18.48
N SER A 348 2.36 8.96 -19.18
CA SER A 348 1.23 9.89 -19.39
C SER A 348 0.52 10.27 -18.09
N THR A 349 0.53 9.39 -17.08
CA THR A 349 -0.06 9.65 -15.76
C THR A 349 0.57 10.85 -15.02
N TYR A 350 1.78 11.28 -15.41
CA TYR A 350 2.45 12.45 -14.84
C TYR A 350 2.08 13.79 -15.51
N LEU A 351 1.48 13.78 -16.70
CA LEU A 351 1.20 15.00 -17.48
C LEU A 351 -0.11 15.69 -17.06
N ASN A 352 -1.12 14.93 -16.62
CA ASN A 352 -2.42 15.46 -16.21
C ASN A 352 -2.37 16.32 -14.92
N VAL A 353 -1.26 16.32 -14.19
CA VAL A 353 -1.06 17.16 -12.99
C VAL A 353 -0.56 18.57 -13.34
N ILE A 354 0.00 18.77 -14.54
CA ILE A 354 0.66 20.04 -14.91
C ILE A 354 -0.27 21.00 -15.68
N HIS A 355 -1.33 20.48 -16.32
CA HIS A 355 -2.23 21.29 -17.16
C HIS A 355 -3.49 21.84 -16.46
N SER A 356 -3.70 21.59 -15.17
CA SER A 356 -4.93 22.00 -14.46
C SER A 356 -4.91 23.43 -13.86
N ASP A 357 -3.75 24.09 -13.79
CA ASP A 357 -3.57 25.33 -12.99
C ASP A 357 -3.22 26.60 -13.79
N GLN A 358 -3.43 26.64 -15.11
CA GLN A 358 -3.20 27.87 -15.92
C GLN A 358 -4.28 28.20 -16.97
N SER A 359 -5.57 28.30 -16.57
CA SER A 359 -6.52 29.20 -17.26
C SER A 359 -7.86 29.42 -16.53
N SER A 360 -7.96 30.43 -15.63
CA SER A 360 -9.26 31.03 -15.25
C SER A 360 -9.20 32.35 -14.43
N THR A 361 -8.14 33.14 -14.53
CA THR A 361 -8.14 34.53 -13.99
C THR A 361 -8.78 35.52 -14.98
N SER A 362 -10.10 35.59 -15.02
CA SER A 362 -10.83 36.72 -15.61
C SER A 362 -12.20 36.93 -14.95
N ILE A 363 -12.47 38.16 -14.52
CA ILE A 363 -13.64 38.54 -13.75
C ILE A 363 -14.80 38.85 -14.70
N ALA A 364 -15.88 38.05 -14.65
CA ALA A 364 -17.11 38.31 -15.40
C ALA A 364 -18.35 37.76 -14.67
N SER A 365 -18.71 38.37 -13.53
CA SER A 365 -20.02 38.13 -12.89
C SER A 365 -20.65 39.45 -12.45
N PHE A 366 -21.36 40.08 -13.39
CA PHE A 366 -22.51 40.98 -13.18
C PHE A 366 -23.17 41.18 -14.54
N GLY A 367 -24.35 40.60 -14.76
CA GLY A 367 -24.92 40.56 -16.11
C GLY A 367 -26.29 39.91 -16.25
N ASN A 368 -27.21 40.08 -15.30
CA ASN A 368 -28.60 39.66 -15.50
C ASN A 368 -29.62 40.53 -14.75
N SER A 369 -29.83 41.76 -15.22
CA SER A 369 -31.12 42.50 -15.16
C SER A 369 -31.00 43.90 -15.77
N MET A 370 -31.51 44.09 -17.00
CA MET A 370 -32.61 45.04 -17.26
C MET A 370 -33.08 44.96 -18.72
N ASN A 371 -34.35 45.35 -18.94
CA ASN A 371 -34.96 45.48 -20.26
C ASN A 371 -34.68 46.88 -20.88
N ASP A 372 -35.18 47.05 -22.10
CA ASP A 372 -35.36 48.30 -22.83
C ASP A 372 -34.09 49.08 -23.28
N LEU A 373 -33.78 48.96 -24.57
CA LEU A 373 -34.28 49.96 -25.53
C LEU A 373 -34.26 49.43 -26.98
N ARG A 374 -34.80 50.22 -27.92
CA ARG A 374 -35.29 49.74 -29.24
C ARG A 374 -34.49 50.25 -30.44
N LEU A 375 -34.24 49.33 -31.39
CA LEU A 375 -34.16 49.55 -32.86
C LEU A 375 -33.00 50.46 -33.35
N PRO A 376 -32.77 50.56 -34.68
CA PRO A 376 -32.51 49.43 -35.60
C PRO A 376 -31.29 49.70 -36.51
N LEU A 377 -30.79 48.68 -37.22
CA LEU A 377 -30.32 48.88 -38.60
C LEU A 377 -30.36 47.57 -39.40
N ASP A 378 -30.75 47.68 -40.68
CA ASP A 378 -30.68 46.65 -41.71
C ASP A 378 -29.56 47.03 -42.70
N ILE A 379 -28.93 46.03 -43.33
CA ILE A 379 -28.28 46.09 -44.65
C ILE A 379 -27.99 44.65 -45.09
N SER A 380 -28.35 44.35 -46.34
CA SER A 380 -28.14 43.06 -47.00
C SER A 380 -27.14 43.18 -48.16
N ASN A 381 -26.66 42.03 -48.67
CA ASN A 381 -25.68 41.87 -49.77
C ASN A 381 -24.22 42.16 -49.31
N VAL A 382 -23.15 41.57 -49.89
CA VAL A 382 -22.93 41.01 -51.23
C VAL A 382 -22.23 39.62 -51.18
N SER A 383 -22.29 38.85 -52.27
CA SER A 383 -21.66 37.51 -52.45
C SER A 383 -20.76 37.47 -53.70
N LEU A 384 -19.76 36.56 -53.72
CA LEU A 384 -19.05 35.89 -54.86
C LEU A 384 -17.63 35.46 -54.41
N GLY A 385 -17.01 34.34 -54.85
CA GLY A 385 -17.41 33.18 -55.69
C GLY A 385 -16.58 31.93 -55.30
N SER A 386 -16.96 30.68 -55.62
CA SER A 386 -16.93 30.00 -56.96
C SER A 386 -15.49 29.66 -57.41
N LEU A 387 -15.10 28.49 -57.93
CA LEU A 387 -15.78 27.31 -58.55
C LEU A 387 -15.27 25.99 -57.89
N ASP A 388 -15.89 24.79 -57.88
CA ASP A 388 -16.95 24.09 -58.65
C ASP A 388 -16.45 23.02 -59.66
N THR A 389 -16.86 21.75 -59.48
CA THR A 389 -16.96 20.61 -60.45
C THR A 389 -17.46 19.35 -59.69
N SER A 390 -18.77 19.04 -59.69
CA SER A 390 -19.47 18.12 -60.62
C SER A 390 -19.16 16.61 -60.41
N TYR A 391 -20.11 15.66 -60.36
CA TYR A 391 -21.49 15.62 -60.90
C TYR A 391 -22.54 14.96 -59.97
N SER A 392 -23.78 15.38 -60.13
CA SER A 392 -25.05 14.64 -59.91
C SER A 392 -25.91 14.84 -61.19
N PRO A 393 -27.19 14.41 -61.37
CA PRO A 393 -28.26 13.99 -60.43
C PRO A 393 -28.82 12.56 -60.72
N HIS A 394 -29.85 12.00 -60.06
CA HIS A 394 -31.30 12.33 -60.12
C HIS A 394 -32.10 11.42 -59.15
N SER A 395 -33.37 11.66 -58.76
CA SER A 395 -34.17 12.89 -58.52
C SER A 395 -35.60 12.49 -58.11
N LEU A 396 -36.36 13.38 -57.44
CA LEU A 396 -37.83 13.32 -57.23
C LEU A 396 -38.36 12.23 -56.25
N HIS A 397 -39.59 12.32 -55.70
CA HIS A 397 -40.27 13.45 -55.02
C HIS A 397 -41.49 12.92 -54.22
N ALA A 398 -41.76 13.52 -53.06
CA ALA A 398 -43.01 13.56 -52.27
C ALA A 398 -44.14 12.50 -52.45
N LYS A 399 -44.63 11.97 -51.30
CA LYS A 399 -45.99 12.31 -50.81
C LYS A 399 -46.23 11.97 -49.33
N VAL A 400 -47.31 12.53 -48.78
CA VAL A 400 -47.79 12.44 -47.38
C VAL A 400 -49.23 11.92 -47.38
N ALA A 401 -49.61 11.02 -46.45
CA ALA A 401 -50.90 11.00 -45.72
C ALA A 401 -51.19 9.64 -44.99
N ASP A 402 -51.18 9.68 -43.66
CA ASP A 402 -52.15 9.10 -42.69
C ASP A 402 -52.69 7.65 -42.68
N ALA A 403 -53.21 7.31 -41.47
CA ALA A 403 -54.26 6.33 -41.14
C ALA A 403 -53.90 4.83 -40.91
N SER A 404 -53.28 4.58 -39.75
CA SER A 404 -53.79 3.72 -38.65
C SER A 404 -54.36 2.30 -38.86
N ASN A 405 -53.94 1.42 -37.92
CA ASN A 405 -54.71 0.32 -37.26
C ASN A 405 -54.60 -1.16 -37.72
N THR A 406 -53.68 -1.87 -37.03
CA THR A 406 -53.96 -3.04 -36.15
C THR A 406 -53.73 -4.49 -36.63
N THR A 407 -53.13 -5.27 -35.72
CA THR A 407 -53.09 -6.76 -35.57
C THR A 407 -52.21 -7.65 -36.47
N LEU A 408 -51.12 -8.13 -35.84
CA LEU A 408 -50.67 -9.53 -35.74
C LEU A 408 -50.62 -10.42 -37.01
N ALA A 409 -49.40 -10.67 -37.47
CA ALA A 409 -49.01 -11.97 -38.03
C ALA A 409 -47.62 -12.35 -37.50
N MET A 410 -47.45 -13.58 -37.01
CA MET A 410 -46.18 -14.07 -36.48
C MET A 410 -45.29 -14.56 -37.63
N GLY A 411 -44.04 -14.09 -37.70
CA GLY A 411 -43.16 -14.40 -38.84
C GLY A 411 -41.68 -14.18 -38.53
N ASN A 412 -40.97 -15.26 -38.20
CA ASN A 412 -39.52 -15.24 -38.00
C ASN A 412 -38.81 -15.02 -39.35
N VAL A 413 -38.15 -13.87 -39.52
CA VAL A 413 -37.10 -13.67 -40.54
C VAL A 413 -35.88 -13.03 -39.89
N GLU A 414 -35.03 -13.89 -39.33
CA GLU A 414 -33.81 -13.54 -38.62
C GLU A 414 -32.69 -13.15 -39.60
N SER A 415 -32.79 -11.95 -40.19
CA SER A 415 -31.94 -11.49 -41.30
C SER A 415 -31.01 -10.33 -40.95
N HIS A 416 -30.00 -10.62 -40.12
CA HIS A 416 -28.61 -10.18 -40.32
C HIS A 416 -28.37 -8.70 -40.76
N ARG A 417 -28.88 -7.72 -40.01
CA ARG A 417 -28.27 -6.37 -39.97
C ARG A 417 -27.39 -6.22 -38.73
N ARG A 418 -26.09 -6.47 -38.91
CA ARG A 418 -25.06 -6.05 -37.95
C ARG A 418 -24.92 -4.53 -38.03
N HIS A 419 -25.74 -3.81 -37.27
CA HIS A 419 -25.39 -2.44 -36.93
C HIS A 419 -24.22 -2.47 -35.95
N SER A 420 -23.07 -1.95 -36.37
CA SER A 420 -22.04 -1.51 -35.45
C SER A 420 -22.66 -0.44 -34.54
N LEU A 421 -22.61 -0.67 -33.23
CA LEU A 421 -22.84 0.39 -32.25
C LEU A 421 -21.70 1.39 -32.39
N ASP A 422 -21.96 2.48 -33.10
CA ASP A 422 -20.99 3.55 -33.34
C ASP A 422 -20.62 4.22 -32.00
N GLU A 423 -19.34 4.51 -31.80
CA GLU A 423 -18.78 4.94 -30.49
C GLU A 423 -19.35 6.29 -30.00
N THR A 424 -20.03 7.02 -30.88
CA THR A 424 -20.74 8.28 -30.64
C THR A 424 -22.18 8.10 -30.13
N GLY A 425 -22.79 6.93 -30.33
CA GLY A 425 -24.24 6.76 -30.26
C GLY A 425 -24.85 6.73 -28.85
N PHE A 426 -24.15 6.18 -27.86
CA PHE A 426 -24.71 5.95 -26.52
C PHE A 426 -25.03 7.26 -25.79
N LEU A 427 -24.11 8.24 -25.84
CA LEU A 427 -24.25 9.58 -25.25
C LEU A 427 -25.52 10.30 -25.74
N LEU A 428 -25.65 10.48 -27.05
CA LEU A 428 -26.72 11.28 -27.64
C LEU A 428 -28.08 10.59 -27.50
N THR A 429 -28.13 9.27 -27.69
CA THR A 429 -29.42 8.57 -27.75
C THR A 429 -30.05 8.36 -26.38
N LEU A 430 -29.30 8.13 -25.30
CA LEU A 430 -29.89 7.84 -23.99
C LEU A 430 -30.73 9.02 -23.45
N SER A 431 -30.18 10.23 -23.47
CA SER A 431 -30.88 11.42 -22.93
C SER A 431 -32.01 11.97 -23.80
N GLU A 432 -32.11 11.56 -25.06
CA GLU A 432 -33.17 11.97 -25.99
C GLU A 432 -34.32 10.95 -26.08
N LEU A 433 -34.14 9.74 -25.55
CA LEU A 433 -35.15 8.68 -25.54
C LEU A 433 -36.14 8.81 -24.37
N ASN A 434 -37.37 8.34 -24.62
CA ASN A 434 -38.35 8.11 -23.55
C ASN A 434 -37.90 6.95 -22.64
N TRP A 435 -38.38 6.96 -21.38
CA TRP A 435 -37.94 6.05 -20.33
C TRP A 435 -37.98 4.56 -20.70
N GLU A 436 -39.07 4.09 -21.30
CA GLU A 436 -39.22 2.69 -21.74
C GLU A 436 -38.18 2.31 -22.81
N SER A 437 -37.82 3.26 -23.69
CA SER A 437 -36.77 3.07 -24.69
C SER A 437 -35.35 3.16 -24.10
N GLN A 438 -35.15 3.98 -23.05
CA GLN A 438 -33.90 4.00 -22.29
C GLN A 438 -33.67 2.64 -21.60
N ASN A 439 -34.63 2.16 -20.79
CA ASN A 439 -34.58 0.86 -20.13
C ASN A 439 -34.25 -0.26 -21.13
N LYS A 440 -34.93 -0.27 -22.28
CA LYS A 440 -34.71 -1.26 -23.35
C LYS A 440 -33.32 -1.14 -24.00
N MET A 441 -32.77 0.07 -24.15
CA MET A 441 -31.40 0.27 -24.63
C MET A 441 -30.37 -0.27 -23.64
N VAL A 442 -30.53 0.03 -22.34
CA VAL A 442 -29.66 -0.46 -21.26
C VAL A 442 -29.70 -1.99 -21.20
N GLU A 443 -30.89 -2.61 -21.30
CA GLU A 443 -31.04 -4.08 -21.29
C GLU A 443 -30.41 -4.78 -22.51
N ASN A 444 -30.56 -4.19 -23.70
CA ASN A 444 -29.91 -4.69 -24.92
C ASN A 444 -28.37 -4.65 -24.77
N ILE A 445 -27.83 -3.59 -24.17
CA ILE A 445 -26.38 -3.40 -23.99
C ILE A 445 -25.84 -4.30 -22.86
N LYS A 446 -26.63 -4.53 -21.79
CA LYS A 446 -26.34 -5.53 -20.75
C LYS A 446 -26.19 -6.92 -21.36
N SER A 447 -27.18 -7.34 -22.14
CA SER A 447 -27.16 -8.62 -22.88
C SER A 447 -25.95 -8.73 -23.82
N TYR A 448 -25.65 -7.66 -24.57
CA TYR A 448 -24.52 -7.61 -25.49
C TYR A 448 -23.15 -7.76 -24.79
N LEU A 449 -22.96 -7.06 -23.67
CA LEU A 449 -21.72 -7.14 -22.87
C LEU A 449 -21.59 -8.47 -22.14
N GLN A 450 -22.69 -9.10 -21.72
CA GLN A 450 -22.66 -10.44 -21.13
C GLN A 450 -22.21 -11.49 -22.16
N HIS A 451 -22.71 -11.43 -23.40
CA HIS A 451 -22.46 -12.44 -24.43
C HIS A 451 -21.21 -12.22 -25.31
N SER A 452 -20.48 -11.10 -25.17
CA SER A 452 -19.27 -10.82 -25.96
C SER A 452 -18.12 -10.30 -25.10
N ASP A 453 -17.05 -11.08 -24.98
CA ASP A 453 -15.83 -10.67 -24.27
C ASP A 453 -14.92 -9.77 -25.12
N GLN A 454 -15.07 -9.80 -26.43
CA GLN A 454 -14.12 -9.20 -27.38
C GLN A 454 -14.44 -7.74 -27.74
N THR A 455 -15.64 -7.25 -27.37
CA THR A 455 -16.15 -5.91 -27.72
C THR A 455 -16.17 -4.92 -26.54
N CYS A 456 -15.71 -5.32 -25.35
CA CYS A 456 -15.64 -4.40 -24.20
C CYS A 456 -14.57 -3.30 -24.38
N TYR A 457 -13.60 -3.53 -25.27
CA TYR A 457 -12.56 -2.57 -25.67
C TYR A 457 -13.03 -1.55 -26.73
N SER A 458 -14.17 -1.78 -27.39
CA SER A 458 -14.76 -0.89 -28.40
C SER A 458 -15.96 -0.08 -27.85
N LEU A 459 -16.00 0.11 -26.52
CA LEU A 459 -16.84 1.10 -25.87
C LEU A 459 -15.92 2.19 -25.32
N SER A 460 -15.94 3.38 -25.94
CA SER A 460 -15.29 4.57 -25.39
C SER A 460 -15.81 4.78 -23.96
N SER A 461 -14.91 4.64 -23.00
CA SER A 461 -15.29 4.58 -21.59
C SER A 461 -15.71 5.94 -21.03
N GLU A 462 -15.11 7.01 -21.58
CA GLU A 462 -15.51 8.40 -21.38
C GLU A 462 -16.98 8.62 -21.78
N ASN A 463 -17.39 8.05 -22.92
CA ASN A 463 -18.75 8.16 -23.47
C ASN A 463 -19.77 7.24 -22.79
N PHE A 464 -19.34 6.30 -21.93
CA PHE A 464 -20.20 5.25 -21.38
C PHE A 464 -20.55 5.44 -19.89
N VAL A 465 -19.59 5.88 -19.07
CA VAL A 465 -19.79 5.95 -17.62
C VAL A 465 -20.80 7.04 -17.23
N GLU A 466 -20.62 8.27 -17.69
CA GLU A 466 -21.45 9.40 -17.26
C GLU A 466 -22.95 9.24 -17.64
N PRO A 467 -23.33 8.78 -18.85
CA PRO A 467 -24.75 8.52 -19.17
C PRO A 467 -25.37 7.41 -18.34
N LEU A 468 -24.59 6.39 -17.94
CA LEU A 468 -25.07 5.30 -17.10
C LEU A 468 -25.27 5.75 -15.64
N ILE A 469 -24.38 6.59 -15.11
CA ILE A 469 -24.55 7.23 -13.79
C ILE A 469 -25.75 8.18 -13.78
N LYS A 470 -25.97 8.94 -14.88
CA LYS A 470 -27.18 9.77 -15.08
C LYS A 470 -28.46 8.91 -15.13
N PHE A 471 -28.46 7.83 -15.91
CA PHE A 471 -29.57 6.87 -15.99
C PHE A 471 -29.92 6.26 -14.63
N LEU A 472 -28.92 5.84 -13.83
CA LEU A 472 -29.14 5.31 -12.47
C LEU A 472 -29.77 6.35 -11.53
N ARG A 473 -29.37 7.62 -11.67
CA ARG A 473 -29.95 8.74 -10.89
C ARG A 473 -31.39 9.04 -11.33
N GLU A 474 -31.69 8.96 -12.63
CA GLU A 474 -33.06 9.10 -13.17
C GLU A 474 -33.96 7.93 -12.75
N ALA A 475 -33.48 6.69 -12.85
CA ALA A 475 -34.18 5.49 -12.40
C ALA A 475 -34.59 5.57 -10.92
N HIS A 476 -33.71 6.11 -10.07
CA HIS A 476 -34.00 6.35 -8.66
C HIS A 476 -35.04 7.46 -8.45
N SER A 477 -34.96 8.56 -9.22
CA SER A 477 -35.95 9.65 -9.16
C SER A 477 -37.36 9.23 -9.62
N LEU A 478 -37.44 8.19 -10.45
CA LEU A 478 -38.68 7.56 -10.92
C LEU A 478 -39.11 6.35 -10.05
N HIS A 479 -38.31 5.97 -9.06
CA HIS A 479 -38.45 4.76 -8.24
C HIS A 479 -38.54 3.45 -9.05
N ASP A 480 -37.97 3.41 -10.26
CA ASP A 480 -37.91 2.22 -11.10
C ASP A 480 -36.78 1.29 -10.64
N LEU A 481 -37.14 0.30 -9.81
CA LEU A 481 -36.20 -0.66 -9.25
C LEU A 481 -35.60 -1.60 -10.30
N GLU A 482 -36.35 -1.93 -11.35
CA GLU A 482 -35.87 -2.88 -12.38
C GLU A 482 -34.86 -2.21 -13.31
N ALA A 483 -35.07 -0.92 -13.64
CA ALA A 483 -34.08 -0.07 -14.27
C ALA A 483 -32.82 0.09 -13.41
N GLN A 484 -32.96 0.28 -12.08
CA GLN A 484 -31.81 0.35 -11.17
C GLN A 484 -30.99 -0.95 -11.17
N ARG A 485 -31.62 -2.12 -10.99
CA ARG A 485 -30.94 -3.43 -11.07
C ARG A 485 -30.25 -3.62 -12.43
N THR A 486 -30.97 -3.35 -13.51
CA THR A 486 -30.46 -3.46 -14.88
C THR A 486 -29.26 -2.55 -15.14
N GLY A 487 -29.30 -1.31 -14.66
CA GLY A 487 -28.20 -0.35 -14.74
C GLY A 487 -26.97 -0.77 -13.92
N TYR A 488 -27.17 -1.27 -12.70
CA TYR A 488 -26.05 -1.75 -11.86
C TYR A 488 -25.47 -3.08 -12.37
N GLN A 489 -26.28 -3.99 -12.92
CA GLN A 489 -25.80 -5.21 -13.59
C GLN A 489 -24.99 -4.87 -14.86
N LEU A 490 -25.42 -3.85 -15.63
CA LEU A 490 -24.65 -3.34 -16.76
C LEU A 490 -23.33 -2.72 -16.31
N LEU A 491 -23.34 -1.90 -15.25
CA LEU A 491 -22.14 -1.31 -14.68
C LEU A 491 -21.17 -2.38 -14.17
N LEU A 492 -21.67 -3.43 -13.50
CA LEU A 492 -20.89 -4.58 -13.03
C LEU A 492 -20.21 -5.30 -14.21
N ALA A 493 -20.96 -5.57 -15.29
CA ALA A 493 -20.41 -6.19 -16.50
C ALA A 493 -19.32 -5.31 -17.14
N PHE A 494 -19.50 -3.99 -17.15
CA PHE A 494 -18.51 -3.04 -17.66
C PHE A 494 -17.24 -3.00 -16.81
N VAL A 495 -17.32 -2.77 -15.49
CA VAL A 495 -16.12 -2.67 -14.63
C VAL A 495 -15.38 -4.01 -14.50
N SER A 496 -16.08 -5.13 -14.61
CA SER A 496 -15.46 -6.46 -14.59
C SER A 496 -14.66 -6.77 -15.86
N LYS A 497 -15.08 -6.26 -17.02
CA LYS A 497 -14.47 -6.56 -18.33
C LYS A 497 -13.52 -5.47 -18.84
N ASN A 498 -13.75 -4.19 -18.54
CA ASN A 498 -12.92 -3.08 -19.00
C ASN A 498 -12.16 -2.38 -17.85
N ARG A 499 -10.93 -2.85 -17.60
CA ARG A 499 -10.02 -2.24 -16.60
C ARG A 499 -9.58 -0.81 -16.93
N GLY A 500 -9.65 -0.38 -18.18
CA GLY A 500 -9.35 0.99 -18.58
C GLY A 500 -10.49 1.94 -18.22
N GLY A 501 -11.74 1.50 -18.38
CA GLY A 501 -12.92 2.32 -18.16
C GLY A 501 -13.20 2.70 -16.71
N ILE A 502 -12.59 1.99 -15.76
CA ILE A 502 -12.73 2.26 -14.32
C ILE A 502 -12.14 3.62 -13.92
N SER A 503 -11.18 4.16 -14.70
CA SER A 503 -10.56 5.47 -14.41
C SER A 503 -11.55 6.63 -14.54
N TYR A 504 -12.60 6.49 -15.36
CA TYR A 504 -13.62 7.52 -15.61
C TYR A 504 -14.69 7.60 -14.51
N LEU A 505 -14.65 6.73 -13.49
CA LEU A 505 -15.50 6.87 -12.31
C LEU A 505 -15.07 8.08 -11.46
N ASN A 506 -15.88 9.14 -11.55
CA ASN A 506 -15.79 10.36 -10.75
C ASN A 506 -16.27 10.14 -9.30
N GLY A 507 -16.09 11.12 -8.42
CA GLY A 507 -16.49 11.03 -7.01
C GLY A 507 -18.01 10.90 -6.82
N ASP A 508 -18.80 11.48 -7.73
CA ASP A 508 -20.26 11.44 -7.68
C ASP A 508 -20.79 10.02 -7.90
N ALA A 509 -20.12 9.21 -8.72
CA ALA A 509 -20.43 7.79 -8.90
C ALA A 509 -20.26 6.99 -7.60
N TYR A 510 -19.12 7.12 -6.91
CA TYR A 510 -18.89 6.44 -5.61
C TYR A 510 -19.86 6.92 -4.52
N SER A 511 -20.29 8.18 -4.59
CA SER A 511 -21.27 8.77 -3.68
C SER A 511 -22.68 8.25 -3.97
N LEU A 512 -23.02 8.04 -5.25
CA LEU A 512 -24.24 7.35 -5.67
C LEU A 512 -24.23 5.89 -5.17
N PHE A 513 -23.13 5.15 -5.32
CA PHE A 513 -23.06 3.77 -4.83
C PHE A 513 -23.28 3.69 -3.32
N ALA A 514 -22.66 4.60 -2.55
CA ALA A 514 -22.87 4.67 -1.11
C ALA A 514 -24.34 4.88 -0.72
N SER A 515 -25.10 5.71 -1.45
CA SER A 515 -26.51 5.99 -1.12
C SER A 515 -27.51 4.90 -1.51
N PHE A 516 -27.10 3.87 -2.26
CA PHE A 516 -27.96 2.74 -2.65
C PHE A 516 -27.67 1.45 -1.87
N LEU A 517 -26.64 1.42 -1.00
CA LEU A 517 -26.36 0.29 -0.12
C LEU A 517 -27.44 0.03 0.95
N ASP A 518 -28.30 1.01 1.19
CA ASP A 518 -29.48 0.93 2.08
C ASP A 518 -30.80 0.68 1.31
N SER A 519 -30.75 0.09 0.10
CA SER A 519 -31.91 0.00 -0.82
C SER A 519 -32.23 -1.43 -1.28
N GLU A 520 -33.24 -1.59 -2.14
CA GLU A 520 -33.61 -2.88 -2.75
C GLU A 520 -32.65 -3.37 -3.85
N VAL A 521 -31.60 -2.61 -4.17
CA VAL A 521 -30.55 -2.98 -5.16
C VAL A 521 -29.15 -3.09 -4.55
N THR A 522 -29.08 -3.26 -3.22
CA THR A 522 -27.81 -3.44 -2.49
C THR A 522 -26.97 -4.62 -3.01
N GLU A 523 -27.60 -5.69 -3.52
CA GLU A 523 -26.89 -6.84 -4.10
C GLU A 523 -26.01 -6.43 -5.30
N GLU A 524 -26.61 -5.76 -6.28
CA GLU A 524 -25.89 -5.29 -7.47
C GLU A 524 -24.86 -4.20 -7.14
N VAL A 525 -25.20 -3.28 -6.24
CA VAL A 525 -24.29 -2.20 -5.78
C VAL A 525 -23.07 -2.78 -5.07
N LEU A 526 -23.27 -3.73 -4.16
CA LEU A 526 -22.20 -4.35 -3.39
C LEU A 526 -21.32 -5.24 -4.28
N ALA A 527 -21.89 -5.91 -5.28
CA ALA A 527 -21.12 -6.62 -6.30
C ALA A 527 -20.23 -5.69 -7.14
N VAL A 528 -20.73 -4.49 -7.51
CA VAL A 528 -19.90 -3.44 -8.14
C VAL A 528 -18.77 -3.00 -7.20
N LEU A 529 -19.06 -2.78 -5.92
CA LEU A 529 -18.05 -2.38 -4.94
C LEU A 529 -17.02 -3.48 -4.63
N ASP A 530 -17.38 -4.77 -4.70
CA ASP A 530 -16.44 -5.90 -4.57
C ASP A 530 -15.36 -5.80 -5.67
N VAL A 531 -15.78 -5.74 -6.93
CA VAL A 531 -14.87 -5.58 -8.09
C VAL A 531 -14.02 -4.30 -7.97
N LEU A 532 -14.63 -3.15 -7.64
CA LEU A 532 -13.91 -1.89 -7.52
C LEU A 532 -12.92 -1.89 -6.33
N SER A 533 -13.28 -2.49 -5.19
CA SER A 533 -12.40 -2.63 -4.03
C SER A 533 -11.18 -3.53 -4.32
N GLY A 534 -11.30 -4.47 -5.27
CA GLY A 534 -10.19 -5.26 -5.80
C GLY A 534 -9.04 -4.40 -6.38
N HIS A 535 -9.31 -3.17 -6.83
CA HIS A 535 -8.31 -2.26 -7.40
C HIS A 535 -7.72 -1.31 -6.34
N PRO A 536 -6.41 -1.39 -6.01
CA PRO A 536 -5.82 -0.63 -4.89
C PRO A 536 -5.98 0.89 -4.96
N HIS A 537 -6.00 1.46 -6.18
CA HIS A 537 -6.09 2.90 -6.41
C HIS A 537 -7.51 3.50 -6.28
N LEU A 538 -8.52 2.66 -6.01
CA LEU A 538 -9.92 3.06 -5.83
C LEU A 538 -10.40 2.93 -4.39
N ARG A 539 -9.61 2.24 -3.54
CA ARG A 539 -9.98 1.95 -2.14
C ARG A 539 -10.22 3.23 -1.34
N SER A 540 -9.40 4.26 -1.57
CA SER A 540 -9.57 5.57 -0.93
C SER A 540 -10.87 6.24 -1.40
N LYS A 541 -11.15 6.30 -2.71
CA LYS A 541 -12.42 6.84 -3.26
C LYS A 541 -13.67 6.18 -2.65
N ILE A 542 -13.65 4.86 -2.44
CA ILE A 542 -14.75 4.11 -1.82
C ILE A 542 -14.90 4.44 -0.33
N ALA A 543 -13.79 4.67 0.38
CA ALA A 543 -13.82 5.08 1.78
C ALA A 543 -14.27 6.55 1.95
N GLU A 544 -13.79 7.43 1.06
CA GLU A 544 -14.08 8.87 1.01
C GLU A 544 -15.54 9.16 0.64
N SER A 545 -16.22 8.30 -0.14
CA SER A 545 -17.64 8.46 -0.48
C SER A 545 -18.62 8.06 0.64
N GLY A 546 -18.11 7.68 1.82
CA GLY A 546 -18.91 7.30 2.98
C GLY A 546 -19.48 5.88 2.94
N ALA A 547 -19.15 5.07 1.93
CA ALA A 547 -19.69 3.71 1.76
C ALA A 547 -19.39 2.76 2.94
N LEU A 548 -18.34 3.02 3.74
CA LEU A 548 -17.95 2.17 4.89
C LEU A 548 -19.09 1.95 5.89
N VAL A 549 -19.87 2.99 6.21
CA VAL A 549 -20.92 2.89 7.23
C VAL A 549 -22.08 1.98 6.77
N PRO A 550 -22.65 2.15 5.56
CA PRO A 550 -23.59 1.17 5.00
C PRO A 550 -23.00 -0.24 4.84
N ILE A 551 -21.73 -0.40 4.44
CA ILE A 551 -21.10 -1.73 4.32
C ILE A 551 -21.02 -2.43 5.68
N ILE A 552 -20.63 -1.72 6.75
CA ILE A 552 -20.57 -2.28 8.11
C ILE A 552 -21.99 -2.59 8.63
N LYS A 553 -22.98 -1.76 8.32
CA LYS A 553 -24.39 -1.95 8.69
C LYS A 553 -25.00 -3.20 8.06
N ILE A 554 -24.60 -3.59 6.83
CA ILE A 554 -25.00 -4.85 6.19
C ILE A 554 -24.56 -6.09 7.00
N LEU A 555 -23.51 -5.97 7.82
CA LEU A 555 -23.02 -7.06 8.68
C LEU A 555 -23.77 -7.18 10.03
N GLU A 556 -24.75 -6.31 10.32
CA GLU A 556 -25.53 -6.45 11.55
C GLU A 556 -26.37 -7.75 11.55
N PRO A 557 -26.58 -8.43 12.70
CA PRO A 557 -27.32 -9.70 12.76
C PRO A 557 -28.79 -9.68 12.29
N GLN A 558 -29.30 -8.50 11.93
CA GLN A 558 -30.64 -8.27 11.37
C GLN A 558 -30.67 -8.43 9.84
N THR A 559 -29.54 -8.24 9.16
CA THR A 559 -29.41 -8.20 7.68
C THR A 559 -28.69 -9.43 7.16
N ARG A 560 -29.33 -10.60 7.29
CA ARG A 560 -28.82 -11.91 6.83
C ARG A 560 -28.81 -12.10 5.30
N LYS A 561 -28.21 -11.15 4.59
CA LYS A 561 -28.00 -11.15 3.14
C LYS A 561 -26.70 -10.41 2.83
N PHE A 562 -25.93 -10.98 1.91
CA PHE A 562 -24.72 -10.37 1.34
C PHE A 562 -23.56 -10.16 2.33
N GLU A 563 -23.63 -10.73 3.55
CA GLU A 563 -22.57 -10.60 4.56
C GLU A 563 -21.18 -11.02 4.02
N GLU A 564 -21.10 -12.11 3.25
CA GLU A 564 -19.85 -12.58 2.63
C GLU A 564 -19.24 -11.54 1.66
N GLN A 565 -20.07 -10.91 0.83
CA GLN A 565 -19.63 -9.85 -0.10
C GLN A 565 -19.20 -8.59 0.67
N ALA A 566 -19.95 -8.20 1.70
CA ALA A 566 -19.61 -7.04 2.53
C ALA A 566 -18.29 -7.26 3.29
N ILE A 567 -18.06 -8.45 3.86
CA ILE A 567 -16.77 -8.81 4.47
C ILE A 567 -15.65 -8.78 3.43
N ARG A 568 -15.85 -9.33 2.23
CA ARG A 568 -14.84 -9.34 1.16
C ARG A 568 -14.50 -7.92 0.66
N VAL A 569 -15.48 -7.02 0.55
CA VAL A 569 -15.24 -5.59 0.31
C VAL A 569 -14.40 -4.98 1.44
N LEU A 570 -14.75 -5.22 2.70
CA LEU A 570 -13.97 -4.72 3.85
C LEU A 570 -12.54 -5.30 3.88
N GLN A 571 -12.33 -6.57 3.51
CA GLN A 571 -10.99 -7.17 3.40
C GLN A 571 -10.14 -6.46 2.36
N ASN A 572 -10.70 -6.26 1.16
CA ASN A 572 -10.04 -5.53 0.09
C ASN A 572 -9.66 -4.11 0.54
N LEU A 573 -10.58 -3.39 1.19
CA LEU A 573 -10.36 -2.04 1.71
C LEU A 573 -9.32 -1.98 2.85
N SER A 574 -9.35 -2.93 3.79
CA SER A 574 -8.47 -3.00 4.97
C SER A 574 -6.99 -3.25 4.63
N SER A 575 -6.68 -3.59 3.38
CA SER A 575 -5.29 -3.62 2.88
C SER A 575 -4.60 -2.25 2.89
N ASN A 576 -5.35 -1.14 2.98
CA ASN A 576 -4.83 0.19 3.26
C ASN A 576 -4.96 0.47 4.77
N LYS A 577 -3.85 0.81 5.44
CA LYS A 577 -3.82 1.03 6.90
C LYS A 577 -4.75 2.17 7.36
N ASP A 578 -4.83 3.26 6.61
CA ASP A 578 -5.65 4.42 7.02
C ASP A 578 -7.15 4.08 6.98
N ILE A 579 -7.57 3.32 5.95
CA ILE A 579 -8.94 2.81 5.80
C ILE A 579 -9.22 1.73 6.85
N CYS A 580 -8.24 0.87 7.15
CA CYS A 580 -8.34 -0.14 8.20
C CYS A 580 -8.57 0.49 9.60
N CYS A 581 -7.84 1.57 9.93
CA CYS A 581 -8.08 2.35 11.15
C CYS A 581 -9.49 2.94 11.18
N HIS A 582 -9.98 3.47 10.05
CA HIS A 582 -11.35 3.98 9.96
C HIS A 582 -12.39 2.87 10.20
N ILE A 583 -12.26 1.71 9.56
CA ILE A 583 -13.16 0.55 9.77
C ILE A 583 -13.17 0.07 11.24
N VAL A 584 -12.01 0.08 11.91
CA VAL A 584 -11.91 -0.23 13.35
C VAL A 584 -12.66 0.81 14.19
N SER A 585 -12.42 2.11 13.97
CA SER A 585 -13.07 3.21 14.70
C SER A 585 -14.59 3.28 14.51
N LEU A 586 -15.12 2.70 13.43
CA LEU A 586 -16.55 2.55 13.17
C LEU A 586 -17.20 1.38 13.94
N GLY A 587 -16.46 0.69 14.81
CA GLY A 587 -17.00 -0.35 15.69
C GLY A 587 -17.22 -1.71 15.00
N CYS A 588 -16.49 -2.01 13.93
CA CYS A 588 -16.66 -3.24 13.16
C CYS A 588 -16.41 -4.54 13.98
N ILE A 589 -15.51 -4.52 14.97
CA ILE A 589 -15.08 -5.73 15.70
C ILE A 589 -16.23 -6.46 16.42
N PRO A 590 -17.04 -5.81 17.29
CA PRO A 590 -18.23 -6.44 17.88
C PRO A 590 -19.22 -7.06 16.88
N ILE A 591 -19.31 -6.50 15.66
CA ILE A 591 -20.23 -6.97 14.62
C ILE A 591 -19.69 -8.26 13.96
N LEU A 592 -18.37 -8.42 13.86
CA LEU A 592 -17.75 -9.66 13.36
C LEU A 592 -17.82 -10.84 14.35
N VAL A 593 -17.98 -10.60 15.66
CA VAL A 593 -17.95 -11.67 16.68
C VAL A 593 -19.09 -12.69 16.52
N PRO A 594 -20.36 -12.30 16.31
CA PRO A 594 -21.42 -13.25 15.96
C PRO A 594 -21.13 -14.04 14.68
N LEU A 595 -20.56 -13.39 13.66
CA LEU A 595 -20.30 -13.97 12.34
C LEU A 595 -19.15 -15.00 12.34
N LEU A 596 -18.28 -14.99 13.36
CA LEU A 596 -17.28 -16.05 13.58
C LEU A 596 -17.92 -17.44 13.77
N LYS A 597 -19.14 -17.50 14.30
CA LYS A 597 -19.85 -18.75 14.57
C LYS A 597 -20.53 -19.34 13.33
N GLU A 598 -20.51 -18.63 12.20
CA GLU A 598 -21.07 -19.07 10.93
C GLU A 598 -19.94 -19.57 10.04
N SER A 599 -19.89 -20.89 9.81
CA SER A 599 -18.70 -21.56 9.25
C SER A 599 -18.30 -21.14 7.83
N SER A 600 -19.22 -20.56 7.05
CA SER A 600 -18.93 -19.94 5.75
C SER A 600 -18.25 -18.57 5.86
N LEU A 601 -18.51 -17.83 6.95
CA LEU A 601 -17.99 -16.47 7.19
C LEU A 601 -16.77 -16.47 8.10
N ALA A 602 -16.61 -17.48 8.97
CA ALA A 602 -15.53 -17.62 9.94
C ALA A 602 -14.13 -17.34 9.35
N ASN A 603 -13.79 -17.96 8.22
CA ASN A 603 -12.52 -17.73 7.52
C ASN A 603 -12.29 -16.25 7.18
N HIS A 604 -13.34 -15.63 6.60
CA HIS A 604 -13.30 -14.25 6.14
C HIS A 604 -13.22 -13.26 7.31
N CYS A 605 -13.95 -13.51 8.39
CA CYS A 605 -13.91 -12.76 9.64
C CYS A 605 -12.53 -12.87 10.32
N LEU A 606 -11.97 -14.07 10.45
CA LEU A 606 -10.63 -14.27 11.03
C LEU A 606 -9.53 -13.57 10.21
N SER A 607 -9.66 -13.55 8.88
CA SER A 607 -8.76 -12.82 8.00
C SER A 607 -8.82 -11.29 8.24
N LEU A 608 -10.01 -10.72 8.46
CA LEU A 608 -10.15 -9.32 8.91
C LEU A 608 -9.54 -9.09 10.28
N LEU A 609 -9.89 -9.91 11.29
CA LEU A 609 -9.39 -9.76 12.66
C LEU A 609 -7.86 -9.86 12.72
N LYS A 610 -7.24 -10.68 11.87
CA LYS A 610 -5.77 -10.78 11.71
C LYS A 610 -5.14 -9.50 11.17
N VAL A 611 -5.80 -8.79 10.25
CA VAL A 611 -5.36 -7.47 9.77
C VAL A 611 -5.63 -6.40 10.83
N PHE A 612 -6.78 -6.42 11.49
CA PHE A 612 -7.12 -5.49 12.56
C PHE A 612 -6.15 -5.61 13.75
N CYS A 613 -5.62 -6.80 14.02
CA CYS A 613 -4.55 -6.99 15.00
C CYS A 613 -3.26 -6.21 14.70
N ASP A 614 -3.05 -5.56 13.54
CA ASP A 614 -1.93 -4.62 13.39
C ASP A 614 -2.15 -3.30 14.19
N ILE A 615 -3.39 -2.97 14.56
CA ILE A 615 -3.81 -1.71 15.21
C ILE A 615 -4.00 -1.95 16.72
N GLU A 616 -3.48 -1.07 17.59
CA GLU A 616 -3.55 -1.29 19.04
C GLU A 616 -4.99 -1.27 19.59
N GLU A 617 -5.81 -0.29 19.20
CA GLU A 617 -7.23 -0.18 19.62
C GLU A 617 -8.01 -1.46 19.30
N ALA A 618 -7.87 -1.97 18.08
CA ALA A 618 -8.45 -3.23 17.66
C ALA A 618 -7.90 -4.43 18.44
N ARG A 619 -6.58 -4.51 18.64
CA ARG A 619 -5.92 -5.60 19.38
C ARG A 619 -6.43 -5.68 20.83
N VAL A 620 -6.64 -4.53 21.47
CA VAL A 620 -7.27 -4.42 22.80
C VAL A 620 -8.71 -4.92 22.74
N SER A 621 -9.54 -4.40 21.83
CA SER A 621 -10.94 -4.79 21.66
C SER A 621 -11.14 -6.29 21.39
N ILE A 622 -10.25 -6.91 20.61
CA ILE A 622 -10.27 -8.36 20.31
C ILE A 622 -9.87 -9.17 21.54
N ALA A 623 -8.82 -8.77 22.27
CA ALA A 623 -8.29 -9.53 23.40
C ALA A 623 -9.14 -9.41 24.68
N GLU A 624 -9.79 -8.26 24.90
CA GLU A 624 -10.69 -8.04 26.03
C GLU A 624 -12.12 -8.59 25.77
N SER A 625 -12.46 -8.88 24.52
CA SER A 625 -13.73 -9.53 24.16
C SER A 625 -13.67 -11.03 24.43
N ASP A 626 -14.13 -11.43 25.61
CA ASP A 626 -14.20 -12.82 26.07
C ASP A 626 -14.89 -13.76 25.06
N GLU A 627 -15.97 -13.28 24.43
CA GLU A 627 -16.72 -14.00 23.40
C GLU A 627 -15.96 -14.10 22.07
N CYS A 628 -15.16 -13.08 21.71
CA CYS A 628 -14.29 -13.16 20.53
C CYS A 628 -13.22 -14.23 20.72
N VAL A 629 -12.49 -14.20 21.85
CA VAL A 629 -11.43 -15.17 22.13
C VAL A 629 -12.01 -16.58 22.28
N ALA A 630 -13.20 -16.73 22.90
CA ALA A 630 -13.91 -18.01 22.96
C ALA A 630 -14.34 -18.53 21.58
N SER A 631 -14.87 -17.68 20.70
CA SER A 631 -15.27 -18.09 19.33
C SER A 631 -14.05 -18.50 18.50
N ILE A 632 -12.91 -17.81 18.64
CA ILE A 632 -11.65 -18.21 17.98
C ILE A 632 -11.13 -19.55 18.55
N ALA A 633 -11.29 -19.78 19.87
CA ALA A 633 -10.94 -21.05 20.51
C ALA A 633 -11.80 -22.23 20.03
N GLU A 634 -13.10 -22.04 19.83
CA GLU A 634 -14.00 -23.03 19.23
C GLU A 634 -13.57 -23.37 17.80
N ILE A 635 -13.24 -22.37 16.98
CA ILE A 635 -12.74 -22.59 15.62
C ILE A 635 -11.39 -23.35 15.59
N LEU A 636 -10.53 -23.23 16.61
CA LEU A 636 -9.34 -24.09 16.71
C LEU A 636 -9.69 -25.58 16.88
N GLU A 637 -10.77 -25.90 17.62
CA GLU A 637 -11.16 -27.28 17.90
C GLU A 637 -11.92 -27.92 16.73
N ILE A 638 -12.89 -27.22 16.13
CA ILE A 638 -13.81 -27.79 15.13
C ILE A 638 -13.74 -27.18 13.71
N GLY A 639 -12.94 -26.13 13.50
CA GLY A 639 -12.83 -25.45 12.19
C GLY A 639 -12.06 -26.25 11.12
N SER A 640 -12.12 -25.78 9.87
CA SER A 640 -11.30 -26.35 8.79
C SER A 640 -9.81 -26.01 8.97
N HIS A 641 -8.93 -26.67 8.21
CA HIS A 641 -7.50 -26.37 8.27
C HIS A 641 -7.15 -24.90 7.91
N ASP A 642 -7.93 -24.27 7.02
CA ASP A 642 -7.73 -22.87 6.66
C ASP A 642 -8.26 -21.93 7.73
N ASP A 643 -9.35 -22.29 8.43
CA ASP A 643 -9.86 -21.53 9.58
C ASP A 643 -8.90 -21.63 10.77
N GLN A 644 -8.38 -22.83 11.04
CA GLN A 644 -7.33 -23.08 12.03
C GLN A 644 -6.06 -22.28 11.73
N GLU A 645 -5.62 -22.18 10.46
CA GLU A 645 -4.48 -21.34 10.08
C GLU A 645 -4.71 -19.86 10.45
N HIS A 646 -5.90 -19.33 10.19
CA HIS A 646 -6.21 -17.93 10.52
C HIS A 646 -6.43 -17.73 12.02
N ALA A 647 -7.12 -18.63 12.71
CA ALA A 647 -7.37 -18.58 14.15
C ALA A 647 -6.06 -18.62 14.97
N VAL A 648 -5.13 -19.53 14.66
CA VAL A 648 -3.81 -19.56 15.30
C VAL A 648 -3.03 -18.27 15.00
N ALA A 649 -3.12 -17.75 13.77
CA ALA A 649 -2.43 -16.51 13.41
C ALA A 649 -2.98 -15.26 14.13
N VAL A 650 -4.29 -15.17 14.38
CA VAL A 650 -4.88 -14.13 15.23
C VAL A 650 -4.35 -14.24 16.65
N LEU A 651 -4.47 -15.42 17.28
CA LEU A 651 -4.06 -15.64 18.66
C LEU A 651 -2.56 -15.38 18.89
N LEU A 652 -1.71 -15.75 17.93
CA LEU A 652 -0.28 -15.43 17.94
C LEU A 652 -0.01 -13.92 17.80
N SER A 653 -0.83 -13.18 17.04
CA SER A 653 -0.75 -11.71 16.93
C SER A 653 -1.23 -10.97 18.19
N LEU A 654 -2.00 -11.63 19.05
CA LEU A 654 -2.31 -11.15 20.41
C LEU A 654 -1.16 -11.50 21.38
N CYS A 655 -0.83 -12.79 21.49
CA CYS A 655 0.11 -13.31 22.50
C CYS A 655 1.53 -12.75 22.36
N SER A 656 1.98 -12.46 21.13
CA SER A 656 3.30 -11.87 20.87
C SER A 656 3.49 -10.43 21.37
N GLN A 657 2.47 -9.80 21.95
CA GLN A 657 2.44 -8.36 22.26
C GLN A 657 2.36 -8.06 23.76
N LYS A 658 1.48 -8.75 24.50
CA LYS A 658 1.29 -8.56 25.94
C LYS A 658 1.00 -9.90 26.62
N VAL A 659 1.79 -10.24 27.65
CA VAL A 659 1.65 -11.47 28.45
C VAL A 659 0.23 -11.64 29.02
N GLN A 660 -0.45 -10.53 29.35
CA GLN A 660 -1.85 -10.53 29.78
C GLN A 660 -2.78 -11.26 28.80
N TYR A 661 -2.63 -11.04 27.50
CA TYR A 661 -3.46 -11.70 26.48
C TYR A 661 -3.17 -13.21 26.42
N CYS A 662 -1.94 -13.65 26.70
CA CYS A 662 -1.59 -15.06 26.80
C CYS A 662 -2.36 -15.77 27.93
N HIS A 663 -2.62 -15.10 29.06
CA HIS A 663 -3.45 -15.66 30.14
C HIS A 663 -4.90 -15.82 29.67
N THR A 664 -5.53 -14.77 29.13
CA THR A 664 -6.89 -14.82 28.57
C THR A 664 -7.06 -15.94 27.53
N VAL A 665 -6.04 -16.15 26.69
CA VAL A 665 -6.01 -17.21 25.67
C VAL A 665 -5.79 -18.61 26.28
N MET A 666 -4.97 -18.74 27.32
CA MET A 666 -4.80 -20.02 28.06
C MET A 666 -6.06 -20.42 28.83
N ASP A 667 -6.80 -19.46 29.38
CA ASP A 667 -8.02 -19.71 30.15
C ASP A 667 -9.16 -20.28 29.29
N LYS A 668 -9.12 -20.09 27.96
CA LYS A 668 -9.99 -20.80 26.99
C LYS A 668 -9.56 -22.23 26.69
N GLY A 669 -8.51 -22.74 27.34
CA GLY A 669 -8.13 -24.15 27.30
C GLY A 669 -7.51 -24.65 26.00
N ILE A 670 -7.10 -23.76 25.07
CA ILE A 670 -6.78 -24.10 23.66
C ILE A 670 -5.57 -25.03 23.43
N ILE A 671 -4.81 -25.37 24.47
CA ILE A 671 -3.54 -26.11 24.37
C ILE A 671 -3.68 -27.47 23.65
N PRO A 672 -4.72 -28.32 23.88
CA PRO A 672 -4.89 -29.57 23.14
C PRO A 672 -5.11 -29.32 21.64
N SER A 673 -5.91 -28.32 21.28
CA SER A 673 -6.20 -27.94 19.90
C SER A 673 -4.94 -27.42 19.19
N LEU A 674 -4.12 -26.60 19.86
CA LEU A 674 -2.82 -26.17 19.33
C LEU A 674 -1.84 -27.35 19.13
N VAL A 675 -1.79 -28.31 20.06
CA VAL A 675 -0.94 -29.51 19.92
C VAL A 675 -1.44 -30.41 18.79
N HIS A 676 -2.75 -30.50 18.57
CA HIS A 676 -3.32 -31.19 17.41
C HIS A 676 -2.93 -30.50 16.10
N ILE A 677 -3.09 -29.18 16.01
CA ILE A 677 -2.75 -28.37 14.83
C ILE A 677 -1.23 -28.41 14.54
N SER A 678 -0.37 -28.40 15.56
CA SER A 678 1.09 -28.49 15.38
C SER A 678 1.56 -29.82 14.78
N MET A 679 0.73 -30.86 14.83
CA MET A 679 0.99 -32.15 14.18
C MET A 679 0.26 -32.28 12.84
N ASN A 680 -1.00 -31.85 12.77
CA ASN A 680 -1.94 -32.23 11.71
C ASN A 680 -2.41 -31.08 10.79
N GLY A 681 -2.05 -29.82 11.07
CA GLY A 681 -2.50 -28.65 10.29
C GLY A 681 -1.71 -28.41 8.99
N THR A 682 -2.00 -27.27 8.33
CA THR A 682 -1.18 -26.74 7.21
C THR A 682 0.25 -26.44 7.70
N GLU A 683 1.24 -26.37 6.81
CA GLU A 683 2.63 -26.06 7.20
C GLU A 683 2.78 -24.70 7.91
N LYS A 684 1.94 -23.71 7.54
CA LYS A 684 1.89 -22.42 8.25
C LYS A 684 1.19 -22.55 9.60
N ALA A 685 0.05 -23.25 9.66
CA ALA A 685 -0.70 -23.48 10.90
C ALA A 685 0.17 -24.23 11.93
N LYS A 686 0.93 -25.24 11.49
CA LYS A 686 1.94 -25.94 12.30
C LYS A 686 2.99 -24.99 12.85
N ALA A 687 3.63 -24.20 11.98
CA ALA A 687 4.66 -23.25 12.39
C ALA A 687 4.13 -22.21 13.41
N SER A 688 2.95 -21.64 13.14
CA SER A 688 2.30 -20.68 14.04
C SER A 688 1.85 -21.33 15.36
N ALA A 689 1.37 -22.58 15.35
CA ALA A 689 0.96 -23.29 16.55
C ALA A 689 2.16 -23.68 17.42
N CYS A 690 3.28 -24.10 16.82
CA CYS A 690 4.53 -24.35 17.52
C CYS A 690 5.07 -23.09 18.22
N GLU A 691 5.07 -21.94 17.53
CA GLU A 691 5.53 -20.68 18.12
C GLU A 691 4.59 -20.14 19.20
N LEU A 692 3.26 -20.27 19.00
CA LEU A 692 2.29 -19.93 20.04
C LEU A 692 2.43 -20.84 21.28
N LEU A 693 2.56 -22.16 21.09
CA LEU A 693 2.83 -23.11 22.18
C LEU A 693 4.14 -22.80 22.91
N ARG A 694 5.17 -22.31 22.20
CA ARG A 694 6.42 -21.84 22.83
C ARG A 694 6.14 -20.64 23.74
N GLN A 695 5.52 -19.58 23.22
CA GLN A 695 5.20 -18.37 24.00
C GLN A 695 4.31 -18.69 25.23
N LEU A 696 3.26 -19.50 25.06
CA LEU A 696 2.37 -19.89 26.16
C LEU A 696 3.02 -20.83 27.18
N ARG A 697 4.07 -21.56 26.81
CA ARG A 697 4.86 -22.40 27.73
C ARG A 697 5.84 -21.56 28.52
N ASP A 698 6.57 -20.65 27.87
CA ASP A 698 7.65 -19.90 28.50
C ASP A 698 7.11 -19.05 29.68
N ILE A 699 5.91 -18.46 29.51
CA ILE A 699 5.16 -17.74 30.56
C ILE A 699 4.80 -18.60 31.79
N LYS A 700 4.67 -19.93 31.64
CA LYS A 700 4.37 -20.81 32.79
C LYS A 700 5.57 -21.04 33.69
N TYR A 701 6.79 -20.93 33.15
CA TYR A 701 7.99 -21.03 33.97
C TYR A 701 8.20 -19.78 34.82
N ASP A 702 8.01 -18.59 34.24
CA ASP A 702 8.08 -17.31 34.97
C ASP A 702 7.12 -17.30 36.18
N ALA A 703 5.88 -17.78 35.99
CA ALA A 703 4.86 -17.84 37.04
C ALA A 703 5.13 -18.90 38.14
N GLU A 704 5.89 -19.97 37.84
CA GLU A 704 6.27 -20.98 38.83
C GLU A 704 7.53 -20.60 39.63
N GLU A 705 8.43 -19.76 39.10
CA GLU A 705 9.59 -19.26 39.85
C GLU A 705 9.20 -18.19 40.89
N ASP A 706 8.33 -17.22 40.55
CA ASP A 706 7.87 -16.16 41.47
C ASP A 706 7.13 -16.70 42.71
N CYS A 707 6.62 -17.93 42.66
CA CYS A 707 5.93 -18.57 43.78
C CYS A 707 6.86 -19.16 44.86
N ASN A 708 8.19 -19.15 44.68
CA ASN A 708 9.15 -19.80 45.57
C ASN A 708 9.94 -18.84 46.49
N GLY A 709 9.26 -17.84 47.05
CA GLY A 709 9.79 -16.99 48.13
C GLY A 709 9.94 -17.75 49.48
N PRO A 710 10.93 -17.40 50.33
CA PRO A 710 11.34 -18.24 51.46
C PRO A 710 10.35 -18.24 52.64
N THR A 711 10.21 -19.40 53.28
CA THR A 711 9.40 -19.61 54.48
C THR A 711 9.89 -18.78 55.66
N PHE A 712 9.00 -18.00 56.27
CA PHE A 712 9.16 -17.47 57.63
C PHE A 712 8.13 -18.10 58.58
N ASP A 713 8.63 -18.89 59.53
CA ASP A 713 7.85 -19.46 60.62
C ASP A 713 7.91 -18.50 61.83
N ALA A 714 6.73 -18.05 62.30
CA ALA A 714 6.57 -17.21 63.48
C ALA A 714 5.15 -17.38 64.06
N SER A 715 4.97 -18.40 64.91
CA SER A 715 3.71 -18.67 65.60
C SER A 715 3.39 -17.67 66.74
N ARG A 716 2.10 -17.32 66.89
CA ARG A 716 1.33 -17.42 68.16
C ARG A 716 -0.13 -16.98 68.03
N ASP A 717 -0.94 -17.52 68.94
CA ASP A 717 -2.41 -17.42 69.01
C ASP A 717 -2.94 -16.07 69.55
N VAL A 718 -4.24 -15.79 69.35
CA VAL A 718 -5.26 -15.80 70.43
C VAL A 718 -6.69 -15.50 69.89
N SER A 719 -7.59 -16.49 70.06
CA SER A 719 -9.04 -16.47 70.38
C SER A 719 -10.08 -15.48 69.76
N ASP A 720 -11.01 -16.11 69.01
CA ASP A 720 -12.47 -16.21 69.28
C ASP A 720 -13.54 -15.17 68.86
N ASN A 721 -14.65 -15.74 68.33
CA ASN A 721 -16.06 -15.26 68.27
C ASN A 721 -16.36 -14.00 67.43
N SER A 722 -17.54 -13.80 66.80
CA SER A 722 -18.74 -14.61 66.44
C SER A 722 -19.68 -13.67 65.63
N THR A 723 -20.55 -14.00 64.67
CA THR A 723 -21.13 -15.23 64.07
C THR A 723 -21.80 -14.82 62.70
N GLU A 724 -22.61 -15.57 61.90
CA GLU A 724 -23.28 -16.87 62.00
C GLU A 724 -23.55 -17.56 60.62
N LYS A 725 -24.20 -18.73 60.66
CA LYS A 725 -25.15 -19.42 59.75
C LYS A 725 -25.80 -18.55 58.64
N LYS A 726 -26.16 -19.02 57.44
CA LYS A 726 -26.28 -20.36 56.77
C LYS A 726 -26.58 -20.11 55.25
N SER A 727 -26.56 -21.04 54.27
CA SER A 727 -25.82 -22.29 53.98
C SER A 727 -26.34 -22.98 52.69
N SER A 728 -25.49 -23.72 51.96
CA SER A 728 -25.81 -24.76 50.93
C SER A 728 -26.42 -24.27 49.58
N SER A 729 -26.13 -24.84 48.40
CA SER A 729 -25.14 -25.84 47.91
C SER A 729 -25.09 -25.75 46.35
N LYS A 730 -24.21 -26.38 45.53
CA LYS A 730 -23.44 -27.65 45.58
C LYS A 730 -22.16 -27.51 44.71
N ALA A 731 -21.06 -28.14 45.11
CA ALA A 731 -19.96 -28.54 44.23
C ALA A 731 -19.26 -29.78 44.82
N SER A 732 -18.83 -30.73 43.98
CA SER A 732 -18.21 -32.00 44.39
C SER A 732 -16.86 -32.19 43.71
N GLY A 733 -15.81 -32.43 44.49
CA GLY A 733 -14.45 -32.70 43.98
C GLY A 733 -14.11 -34.21 43.89
N PHE A 734 -12.80 -34.48 43.74
CA PHE A 734 -12.16 -35.78 43.47
C PHE A 734 -12.39 -36.34 42.04
N PHE A 735 -11.44 -37.05 41.40
CA PHE A 735 -10.08 -37.45 41.80
C PHE A 735 -9.16 -37.38 40.55
N GLY A 736 -7.86 -37.10 40.73
CA GLY A 736 -6.88 -37.19 39.64
C GLY A 736 -6.45 -38.64 39.35
N ILE A 737 -6.30 -39.00 38.07
CA ILE A 737 -5.82 -40.33 37.62
C ILE A 737 -4.77 -40.17 36.51
N LYS A 738 -3.61 -40.82 36.67
CA LYS A 738 -2.62 -41.00 35.59
C LYS A 738 -3.07 -42.13 34.66
N PHE A 739 -2.83 -42.00 33.36
CA PHE A 739 -2.75 -43.15 32.46
C PHE A 739 -1.50 -43.12 31.57
N SER A 740 -0.96 -44.30 31.30
CA SER A 740 0.22 -44.50 30.45
C SER A 740 0.14 -45.86 29.77
N MET A 741 0.66 -45.94 28.55
CA MET A 741 0.88 -47.16 27.75
C MET A 741 -0.36 -47.91 27.23
N PHE A 742 -0.36 -48.20 25.93
CA PHE A 742 -0.12 -49.58 25.50
C PHE A 742 0.59 -49.66 24.15
N SER A 743 1.76 -50.30 24.15
CA SER A 743 2.18 -51.19 23.06
C SER A 743 2.53 -52.54 23.70
N LYS A 744 2.10 -53.65 23.10
CA LYS A 744 2.26 -55.00 23.67
C LYS A 744 3.18 -55.84 22.80
N SER A 745 4.26 -56.35 23.40
CA SER A 745 5.03 -57.45 22.84
C SER A 745 4.31 -58.79 23.07
N ILE A 746 4.33 -59.67 22.08
CA ILE A 746 3.81 -61.03 22.18
C ILE A 746 4.88 -61.94 22.78
N SER A 747 4.52 -62.75 23.77
CA SER A 747 5.40 -63.71 24.42
C SER A 747 5.25 -65.12 23.84
N ARG A 748 6.34 -65.91 23.87
CA ARG A 748 6.26 -67.37 23.70
C ARG A 748 7.37 -68.07 24.48
N ALA A 749 7.05 -68.53 25.68
CA ALA A 749 7.99 -69.21 26.57
C ALA A 749 8.15 -70.71 26.22
N SER A 750 9.31 -71.27 26.57
CA SER A 750 9.67 -72.66 26.29
C SER A 750 9.02 -73.68 27.21
N ARG A 751 8.66 -74.86 26.68
CA ARG A 751 8.64 -76.13 27.45
C ARG A 751 9.84 -76.99 27.03
N LYS A 752 10.39 -77.78 27.96
CA LYS A 752 11.59 -78.61 27.76
C LYS A 752 11.31 -80.02 28.28
N LYS A 753 11.53 -81.04 27.44
CA LYS A 753 11.29 -82.48 27.71
C LYS A 753 9.81 -82.81 27.98
N LYS A 754 9.35 -84.04 27.73
CA LYS A 754 10.06 -85.29 27.48
C LYS A 754 9.66 -85.92 26.15
#